data_AF-F9ZPM8-F1
#
_entry.id   AF-F9ZPM8-F1
#
_cell.length_a   1.000
_cell.length_b   1.000
_cell.length_c   1.000
_cell.angle_alpha   90.00
_cell.angle_beta   90.00
_cell.angle_gamma   90.00
#
_symmetry.space_group_name_H-M   'P 1'
#
loop_
_entity.id
_entity.type
_entity.pdbx_description
1 polymer ?
#
loop_
_entity_poly.entity_id
_entity_poly.type
_entity_poly.pdbx_seq_one_letter_code
_entity_poly.pdbx_strand_id
1 'polypeptide(L)'
;MKTKPKISATRALWLSLLPLLGYISSWYYNGQTIPLLALSSVLMLAWGGTVLWPRLQAGLPWSRGFLPVFMLLWLFWYWLTLFWSHVPYSSWFYFWTLGAVPLGFLFWVLQSEGDISAVWPWFWRGIVVTTWVLVGIAFWEYFDGVATGQALGNLRVQGPLLDTNSFAAWMNLLWFVLLGRFFYLDGQRDGARQALRRIDGTVLFYLVTLTLTTFAFWMTYSRGGALAWLCTFLVALIAFRKTPGFGRKLALVLAIEVAAYAIFGYLHHYDMLGHLAPGYISSSIETVSRGLMWIATWHIFLSHPYLGTGLGSYFLFYPAYRLPGELASAGTYAHNDYIEFLAEGGLINLGFLLAFAGTLFYALYRLIVRPARLGISEENRYWALGLVLGVFAITGHALGNFIFYNLPLSILGGIFLAQAWRLYQQPKDTAPLLPRLGIRHPGVIQLSMALLFVLAGWFLALDAAVYGLFSANAWLDGLIPNANARAVFLMKAARFLEAARPQATQPWVYTGNAYLNLVAQEPSMPTAQKKVLLEAALHQYRQSLVGIPRQAGVYNAIGSLYLNYGSSVLGLNPAAARDDAMLAWRKGLALTPESVNLRSEIATQAFFNRGDVAGGIAFLQAGLKRPLFPEPRALLEWVIARSQWLLAHDPKAAEKTLIASLEANPDFGPTLELLREIVHAEKTTATPAKS
;
A
#
# COMPACT_ATOMS: atom_id res chain seq x y z
N MET A 1 -28.41 -39.94 -17.53
CA MET A 1 -27.62 -38.90 -16.84
C MET A 1 -26.15 -39.33 -16.88
N LYS A 2 -25.29 -38.67 -17.68
CA LYS A 2 -23.84 -38.95 -17.63
C LYS A 2 -23.34 -38.46 -16.27
N THR A 3 -22.83 -39.38 -15.46
CA THR A 3 -22.18 -39.08 -14.18
C THR A 3 -21.10 -38.04 -14.42
N LYS A 4 -21.26 -36.83 -13.85
CA LYS A 4 -20.20 -35.83 -13.90
C LYS A 4 -18.94 -36.47 -13.30
N PRO A 5 -17.78 -36.43 -13.97
CA PRO A 5 -16.58 -37.03 -13.43
C PRO A 5 -16.30 -36.43 -12.04
N LYS A 6 -16.17 -37.29 -11.04
CA LYS A 6 -15.85 -36.88 -9.68
C LYS A 6 -14.44 -36.29 -9.68
N ILE A 7 -14.31 -35.03 -9.27
CA ILE A 7 -13.01 -34.42 -8.99
C ILE A 7 -12.27 -35.24 -7.94
N SER A 8 -10.95 -35.40 -8.08
CA SER A 8 -10.14 -36.03 -7.03
C SER A 8 -10.11 -35.16 -5.77
N ALA A 9 -10.12 -35.79 -4.60
CA ALA A 9 -10.04 -35.07 -3.31
C ALA A 9 -8.78 -34.17 -3.24
N THR A 10 -7.65 -34.64 -3.78
CA THR A 10 -6.40 -33.89 -3.88
C THR A 10 -6.55 -32.61 -4.70
N ARG A 11 -7.25 -32.65 -5.83
CA ARG A 11 -7.47 -31.46 -6.67
C ARG A 11 -8.39 -30.46 -5.98
N ALA A 12 -9.47 -30.93 -5.36
CA ALA A 12 -10.37 -30.08 -4.57
C ALA A 12 -9.63 -29.39 -3.41
N LEU A 13 -8.73 -30.13 -2.74
CA LEU A 13 -7.89 -29.60 -1.68
C LEU A 13 -6.99 -28.47 -2.18
N TRP A 14 -6.19 -28.69 -3.23
CA TRP A 14 -5.26 -27.67 -3.75
C TRP A 14 -5.97 -26.43 -4.28
N LEU A 15 -7.10 -26.61 -4.99
CA LEU A 15 -7.91 -25.49 -5.49
C LEU A 15 -8.54 -24.66 -4.36
N SER A 16 -8.70 -25.23 -3.16
CA SER A 16 -9.19 -24.53 -1.98
C SER A 16 -8.04 -23.91 -1.17
N LEU A 17 -6.93 -24.65 -1.02
CA LEU A 17 -5.81 -24.31 -0.14
C LEU A 17 -4.94 -23.20 -0.72
N LEU A 18 -4.60 -23.23 -2.01
CA LEU A 18 -3.72 -22.22 -2.61
C LEU A 18 -4.27 -20.78 -2.53
N PRO A 19 -5.55 -20.49 -2.86
CA PRO A 19 -6.07 -19.14 -2.68
C PRO A 19 -6.15 -18.73 -1.20
N LEU A 20 -6.40 -19.67 -0.28
CA LEU A 20 -6.37 -19.39 1.16
C LEU A 20 -4.95 -19.06 1.65
N LEU A 21 -3.92 -19.80 1.21
CA LEU A 21 -2.53 -19.51 1.57
C LEU A 21 -2.05 -18.20 0.96
N GLY A 22 -2.46 -17.89 -0.27
CA GLY A 22 -2.17 -16.60 -0.90
C GLY A 22 -2.80 -15.45 -0.12
N TYR A 23 -4.05 -15.62 0.33
CA TYR A 23 -4.72 -14.68 1.22
C TYR A 23 -4.03 -14.56 2.58
N ILE A 24 -3.73 -15.66 3.28
CA ILE A 24 -3.10 -15.63 4.61
C ILE A 24 -1.71 -15.01 4.58
N SER A 25 -0.89 -15.35 3.58
CA SER A 25 0.46 -14.78 3.45
C SER A 25 0.45 -13.28 3.14
N SER A 26 -0.68 -12.72 2.69
CA SER A 26 -0.82 -11.28 2.44
C SER A 26 -1.20 -10.44 3.67
N TRP A 27 -1.50 -11.04 4.82
CA TRP A 27 -2.09 -10.33 5.97
C TRP A 27 -1.23 -9.18 6.50
N TYR A 28 0.08 -9.38 6.60
CA TYR A 28 1.03 -8.37 7.08
C TYR A 28 1.70 -7.59 5.94
N TYR A 29 1.19 -7.72 4.72
CA TYR A 29 1.68 -6.91 3.62
C TYR A 29 1.16 -5.48 3.76
N ASN A 30 2.06 -4.53 4.03
CA ASN A 30 1.77 -3.14 4.31
C ASN A 30 2.19 -2.19 3.16
N GLY A 31 2.33 -2.73 1.94
CA GLY A 31 2.86 -1.99 0.80
C GLY A 31 4.39 -2.05 0.65
N GLN A 32 5.13 -2.36 1.71
CA GLN A 32 6.60 -2.28 1.73
C GLN A 32 7.29 -3.63 1.96
N THR A 33 6.64 -4.59 2.63
CA THR A 33 7.18 -5.93 2.92
C THR A 33 7.16 -6.85 1.68
N ILE A 34 8.07 -6.59 0.73
CA ILE A 34 8.16 -7.28 -0.57
C ILE A 34 8.17 -8.83 -0.48
N PRO A 35 8.84 -9.48 0.51
CA PRO A 35 8.77 -10.94 0.62
C PRO A 35 7.36 -11.50 0.80
N LEU A 36 6.46 -10.79 1.51
CA LEU A 36 5.07 -11.21 1.69
C LEU A 36 4.26 -11.05 0.40
N LEU A 37 4.47 -9.94 -0.33
CA LEU A 37 3.90 -9.75 -1.66
C LEU A 37 4.33 -10.87 -2.62
N ALA A 38 5.63 -11.18 -2.64
CA ALA A 38 6.19 -12.23 -3.49
C ALA A 38 5.61 -13.60 -3.16
N LEU A 39 5.57 -13.98 -1.87
CA LEU A 39 4.99 -15.25 -1.43
C LEU A 39 3.52 -15.36 -1.83
N SER A 40 2.70 -14.34 -1.52
CA SER A 40 1.28 -14.31 -1.86
C SER A 40 1.05 -14.39 -3.37
N SER A 41 1.79 -13.61 -4.16
CA SER A 41 1.68 -13.59 -5.62
C SER A 41 2.11 -14.91 -6.27
N VAL A 42 3.17 -15.55 -5.78
CA VAL A 42 3.59 -16.89 -6.26
C VAL A 42 2.54 -17.95 -5.93
N LEU A 43 1.92 -17.89 -4.75
CA LEU A 43 0.81 -18.78 -4.40
C LEU A 43 -0.42 -18.54 -5.29
N MET A 44 -0.72 -17.29 -5.64
CA MET A 44 -1.76 -16.95 -6.61
C MET A 44 -1.43 -17.47 -8.02
N LEU A 45 -0.17 -17.38 -8.47
CA LEU A 45 0.26 -17.96 -9.75
C LEU A 45 0.15 -19.48 -9.75
N ALA A 46 0.57 -20.15 -8.67
CA ALA A 46 0.39 -21.59 -8.51
C ALA A 46 -1.10 -21.96 -8.58
N TRP A 47 -1.97 -21.20 -7.88
CA TRP A 47 -3.42 -21.38 -7.97
C TRP A 47 -3.94 -21.20 -9.39
N GLY A 48 -3.62 -20.08 -10.04
CA GLY A 48 -3.98 -19.81 -11.43
C GLY A 48 -3.53 -20.93 -12.37
N GLY A 49 -2.33 -21.48 -12.16
CA GLY A 49 -1.78 -22.58 -12.94
C GLY A 49 -2.63 -23.85 -12.80
N THR A 50 -3.00 -24.22 -11.56
CA THR A 50 -3.86 -25.40 -11.30
C THR A 50 -5.27 -25.27 -11.90
N VAL A 51 -5.78 -24.04 -11.99
CA VAL A 51 -7.06 -23.72 -12.63
C VAL A 51 -6.93 -23.78 -14.15
N LEU A 52 -5.96 -23.05 -14.73
CA LEU A 52 -5.85 -22.83 -16.17
C LEU A 52 -5.30 -24.02 -16.92
N TRP A 53 -4.44 -24.83 -16.30
CA TRP A 53 -3.79 -25.96 -16.97
C TRP A 53 -4.76 -26.92 -17.70
N PRO A 54 -5.77 -27.52 -17.03
CA PRO A 54 -6.74 -28.37 -17.71
C PRO A 54 -7.67 -27.60 -18.66
N ARG A 55 -7.90 -26.31 -18.40
CA ARG A 55 -8.73 -25.45 -19.26
C ARG A 55 -8.04 -25.23 -20.60
N LEU A 56 -6.74 -24.99 -20.61
CA LEU A 56 -5.93 -24.86 -21.81
C LEU A 56 -5.92 -26.16 -22.63
N GLN A 57 -5.77 -27.32 -21.98
CA GLN A 57 -5.91 -28.64 -22.62
C GLN A 57 -7.25 -28.81 -23.33
N ALA A 58 -8.34 -28.31 -22.73
CA ALA A 58 -9.67 -28.33 -23.31
C ALA A 58 -9.90 -27.23 -24.39
N GLY A 59 -8.86 -26.52 -24.83
CA GLY A 59 -8.92 -25.45 -25.81
C GLY A 59 -9.41 -24.10 -25.25
N LEU A 60 -9.25 -23.87 -23.95
CA LEU A 60 -9.68 -22.69 -23.19
C LEU A 60 -11.17 -22.35 -23.38
N PRO A 61 -12.09 -23.14 -22.81
CA PRO A 61 -13.46 -22.69 -22.64
C PRO A 61 -13.46 -21.44 -21.74
N TRP A 62 -14.29 -20.46 -22.05
CA TRP A 62 -14.33 -19.17 -21.34
C TRP A 62 -15.68 -18.95 -20.67
N SER A 63 -15.69 -18.35 -19.48
CA SER A 63 -16.94 -18.06 -18.77
C SER A 63 -17.71 -16.95 -19.49
N ARG A 64 -18.95 -17.23 -19.91
CA ARG A 64 -19.77 -16.24 -20.63
C ARG A 64 -20.12 -15.03 -19.76
N GLY A 65 -20.16 -13.86 -20.39
CA GLY A 65 -20.64 -12.62 -19.79
C GLY A 65 -19.62 -11.48 -19.87
N PHE A 66 -20.07 -10.27 -19.54
CA PHE A 66 -19.23 -9.07 -19.66
C PHE A 66 -18.15 -9.00 -18.56
N LEU A 67 -18.44 -9.51 -17.35
CA LEU A 67 -17.56 -9.30 -16.19
C LEU A 67 -16.20 -9.99 -16.30
N PRO A 68 -16.08 -11.25 -16.76
CA PRO A 68 -14.77 -11.85 -17.04
C PRO A 68 -13.95 -11.07 -18.08
N VAL A 69 -14.60 -10.54 -19.11
CA VAL A 69 -13.93 -9.71 -20.14
C VAL A 69 -13.46 -8.39 -19.53
N PHE A 70 -14.31 -7.73 -18.74
CA PHE A 70 -13.96 -6.51 -18.01
C PHE A 70 -12.74 -6.71 -17.10
N MET A 71 -12.71 -7.80 -16.32
CA MET A 71 -11.57 -8.10 -15.44
C MET A 71 -10.28 -8.40 -16.21
N LEU A 72 -10.39 -9.09 -17.35
CA LEU A 72 -9.24 -9.32 -18.23
C LEU A 72 -8.71 -8.01 -18.82
N LEU A 73 -9.59 -7.12 -19.27
CA LEU A 73 -9.22 -5.80 -19.79
C LEU A 73 -8.59 -4.93 -18.71
N TRP A 74 -9.10 -4.99 -17.48
CA TRP A 74 -8.53 -4.23 -16.36
C TRP A 74 -7.14 -4.74 -15.95
N LEU A 75 -6.95 -6.07 -15.89
CA LEU A 75 -5.63 -6.66 -15.66
C LEU A 75 -4.65 -6.31 -16.79
N PHE A 76 -5.13 -6.36 -18.04
CA PHE A 76 -4.32 -5.96 -19.19
C PHE A 76 -3.96 -4.47 -19.14
N TRP A 77 -4.87 -3.61 -18.71
CA TRP A 77 -4.59 -2.20 -18.46
C TRP A 77 -3.47 -2.02 -17.42
N TYR A 78 -3.55 -2.69 -16.27
CA TYR A 78 -2.46 -2.63 -15.28
C TYR A 78 -1.13 -3.11 -15.85
N TRP A 79 -1.11 -4.17 -16.66
CA TRP A 79 0.11 -4.61 -17.34
C TRP A 79 0.65 -3.54 -18.30
N LEU A 80 -0.22 -2.89 -19.08
CA LEU A 80 0.17 -1.82 -19.99
C LEU A 80 0.81 -0.63 -19.25
N THR A 81 0.32 -0.29 -18.05
CA THR A 81 0.88 0.85 -17.29
C THR A 81 2.37 0.69 -16.95
N LEU A 82 2.90 -0.54 -16.96
CA LEU A 82 4.31 -0.80 -16.68
C LEU A 82 5.25 -0.23 -17.75
N PHE A 83 4.77 0.05 -18.97
CA PHE A 83 5.60 0.49 -20.10
C PHE A 83 5.83 2.01 -20.14
N TRP A 84 4.94 2.81 -19.56
CA TRP A 84 5.06 4.27 -19.49
C TRP A 84 5.19 4.82 -18.08
N SER A 85 5.17 3.94 -17.06
CA SER A 85 5.35 4.36 -15.67
C SER A 85 6.65 5.16 -15.49
N HIS A 86 6.56 6.26 -14.74
CA HIS A 86 7.74 7.03 -14.37
C HIS A 86 8.58 6.35 -13.29
N VAL A 87 8.10 5.24 -12.72
CA VAL A 87 8.72 4.47 -11.62
C VAL A 87 8.50 2.96 -11.82
N PRO A 88 8.99 2.38 -12.94
CA PRO A 88 8.61 1.04 -13.39
C PRO A 88 8.86 -0.06 -12.35
N TYR A 89 9.93 0.05 -11.54
CA TYR A 89 10.21 -0.95 -10.50
C TYR A 89 9.19 -0.91 -9.36
N SER A 90 8.70 0.28 -8.99
CA SER A 90 7.63 0.40 -7.99
C SER A 90 6.29 -0.08 -8.57
N SER A 91 5.96 0.32 -9.80
CA SER A 91 4.73 -0.10 -10.47
C SER A 91 4.61 -1.61 -10.66
N TRP A 92 5.73 -2.33 -10.76
CA TRP A 92 5.73 -3.78 -10.76
C TRP A 92 5.08 -4.37 -9.50
N PHE A 93 5.35 -3.83 -8.31
CA PHE A 93 4.74 -4.33 -7.06
C PHE A 93 3.25 -4.03 -6.98
N TYR A 94 2.84 -2.86 -7.48
CA TYR A 94 1.45 -2.44 -7.46
C TYR A 94 0.61 -3.07 -8.57
N PHE A 95 1.23 -3.55 -9.66
CA PHE A 95 0.58 -4.47 -10.60
C PHE A 95 0.10 -5.74 -9.89
N TRP A 96 0.92 -6.34 -9.01
CA TRP A 96 0.51 -7.52 -8.24
C TRP A 96 -0.53 -7.19 -7.18
N THR A 97 -0.35 -6.07 -6.49
CA THR A 97 -1.26 -5.64 -5.40
C THR A 97 -2.65 -5.31 -5.92
N LEU A 98 -2.77 -4.38 -6.88
CA LEU A 98 -4.05 -3.98 -7.47
C LEU A 98 -4.59 -5.04 -8.43
N GLY A 99 -3.70 -5.72 -9.16
CA GLY A 99 -4.06 -6.83 -10.05
C GLY A 99 -4.62 -8.05 -9.32
N ALA A 100 -4.46 -8.16 -8.00
CA ALA A 100 -5.06 -9.23 -7.21
C ALA A 100 -6.59 -9.26 -7.29
N VAL A 101 -7.26 -8.11 -7.51
CA VAL A 101 -8.72 -8.06 -7.75
C VAL A 101 -9.10 -8.80 -9.02
N PRO A 102 -8.63 -8.40 -10.23
CA PRO A 102 -8.98 -9.11 -11.44
C PRO A 102 -8.38 -10.53 -11.51
N LEU A 103 -7.17 -10.78 -10.97
CA LEU A 103 -6.59 -12.13 -10.91
C LEU A 103 -7.42 -13.07 -10.05
N GLY A 104 -7.77 -12.65 -8.82
CA GLY A 104 -8.62 -13.40 -7.91
C GLY A 104 -9.99 -13.69 -8.54
N PHE A 105 -10.56 -12.72 -9.24
CA PHE A 105 -11.81 -12.91 -9.98
C PHE A 105 -11.65 -13.95 -11.11
N LEU A 106 -10.66 -13.77 -11.98
CA LEU A 106 -10.47 -14.59 -13.19
C LEU A 106 -10.14 -16.04 -12.84
N PHE A 107 -9.24 -16.27 -11.89
CA PHE A 107 -8.89 -17.61 -11.43
C PHE A 107 -10.08 -18.30 -10.77
N TRP A 108 -10.92 -17.57 -10.05
CA TRP A 108 -12.13 -18.15 -9.45
C TRP A 108 -13.23 -18.48 -10.48
N VAL A 109 -13.50 -17.58 -11.42
CA VAL A 109 -14.59 -17.74 -12.40
C VAL A 109 -14.28 -18.79 -13.47
N LEU A 110 -13.00 -19.06 -13.75
CA LEU A 110 -12.56 -20.04 -14.74
C LEU A 110 -12.50 -21.48 -14.22
N GLN A 111 -12.72 -21.70 -12.91
CA GLN A 111 -12.85 -23.05 -12.37
C GLN A 111 -14.09 -23.75 -12.95
N SER A 112 -13.97 -25.02 -13.30
CA SER A 112 -15.09 -25.79 -13.85
C SER A 112 -16.25 -25.92 -12.85
N GLU A 113 -17.47 -26.17 -13.35
CA GLU A 113 -18.64 -26.41 -12.50
C GLU A 113 -18.46 -27.63 -11.58
N GLY A 114 -17.68 -28.63 -12.00
CA GLY A 114 -17.30 -29.75 -11.15
C GLY A 114 -16.38 -29.31 -10.01
N ASP A 115 -15.34 -28.54 -10.34
CA ASP A 115 -14.37 -28.05 -9.36
C ASP A 115 -15.00 -27.17 -8.29
N ILE A 116 -15.77 -26.16 -8.70
CA ILE A 116 -16.28 -25.16 -7.75
C ILE A 116 -17.21 -25.75 -6.69
N SER A 117 -18.00 -26.76 -7.07
CA SER A 117 -18.95 -27.42 -6.17
C SER A 117 -18.25 -28.13 -5.02
N ALA A 118 -17.03 -28.63 -5.26
CA ALA A 118 -16.19 -29.23 -4.24
C ALA A 118 -15.34 -28.18 -3.49
N VAL A 119 -14.89 -27.13 -4.17
CA VAL A 119 -13.97 -26.11 -3.62
C VAL A 119 -14.67 -25.13 -2.68
N TRP A 120 -15.85 -24.62 -3.06
CA TRP A 120 -16.54 -23.55 -2.33
C TRP A 120 -16.74 -23.85 -0.82
N PRO A 121 -17.23 -25.04 -0.41
CA PRO A 121 -17.42 -25.34 1.00
C PRO A 121 -16.13 -25.31 1.83
N TRP A 122 -15.01 -25.80 1.27
CA TRP A 122 -13.71 -25.81 1.95
C TRP A 122 -13.09 -24.43 2.00
N PHE A 123 -13.14 -23.69 0.90
CA PHE A 123 -12.68 -22.31 0.85
C PHE A 123 -13.43 -21.45 1.89
N TRP A 124 -14.77 -21.52 1.91
CA TRP A 124 -15.58 -20.76 2.87
C TRP A 124 -15.28 -21.14 4.32
N ARG A 125 -15.10 -22.43 4.64
CA ARG A 125 -14.67 -22.85 5.98
C ARG A 125 -13.33 -22.24 6.36
N GLY A 126 -12.37 -22.19 5.44
CA GLY A 126 -11.09 -21.50 5.64
C GLY A 126 -11.24 -20.01 5.89
N ILE A 127 -12.14 -19.33 5.18
CA ILE A 127 -12.50 -17.92 5.43
C ILE A 127 -13.11 -17.74 6.82
N VAL A 128 -13.99 -18.63 7.26
CA VAL A 128 -14.56 -18.54 8.62
C VAL A 128 -13.48 -18.77 9.67
N VAL A 129 -12.64 -19.80 9.54
CA VAL A 129 -11.52 -20.06 10.48
C VAL A 129 -10.60 -18.84 10.57
N THR A 130 -10.22 -18.28 9.42
CA THR A 130 -9.37 -17.09 9.40
C THR A 130 -10.07 -15.86 9.99
N THR A 131 -11.37 -15.71 9.82
CA THR A 131 -12.16 -14.65 10.48
C THR A 131 -12.03 -14.75 12.00
N TRP A 132 -12.14 -15.95 12.57
CA TRP A 132 -11.94 -16.17 14.00
C TRP A 132 -10.52 -15.85 14.47
N VAL A 133 -9.50 -16.16 13.65
CA VAL A 133 -8.11 -15.77 13.95
C VAL A 133 -7.95 -14.25 13.95
N LEU A 134 -8.48 -13.55 12.94
CA LEU A 134 -8.42 -12.09 12.85
C LEU A 134 -9.14 -11.42 14.03
N VAL A 135 -10.29 -11.96 14.42
CA VAL A 135 -10.98 -11.49 15.63
C VAL A 135 -10.12 -11.75 16.87
N GLY A 136 -9.49 -12.93 16.99
CA GLY A 136 -8.57 -13.24 18.09
C GLY A 136 -7.41 -12.23 18.17
N ILE A 137 -6.83 -11.84 17.04
CA ILE A 137 -5.81 -10.79 16.97
C ILE A 137 -6.37 -9.44 17.46
N ALA A 138 -7.57 -9.05 17.03
CA ALA A 138 -8.19 -7.80 17.48
C ALA A 138 -8.41 -7.78 19.00
N PHE A 139 -8.92 -8.87 19.59
CA PHE A 139 -9.07 -8.97 21.03
C PHE A 139 -7.72 -8.95 21.76
N TRP A 140 -6.71 -9.63 21.20
CA TRP A 140 -5.36 -9.61 21.76
C TRP A 140 -4.76 -8.19 21.75
N GLU A 141 -4.78 -7.48 20.61
CA GLU A 141 -4.34 -6.09 20.51
C GLU A 141 -5.10 -5.17 21.48
N TYR A 142 -6.41 -5.38 21.59
CA TYR A 142 -7.25 -4.62 22.51
C TYR A 142 -6.83 -4.82 23.97
N PHE A 143 -6.77 -6.06 24.44
CA PHE A 143 -6.42 -6.33 25.83
C PHE A 143 -4.96 -6.05 26.15
N ASP A 144 -4.05 -6.19 25.19
CA ASP A 144 -2.65 -5.80 25.33
C ASP A 144 -2.51 -4.28 25.49
N GLY A 145 -3.22 -3.49 24.67
CA GLY A 145 -3.27 -2.04 24.82
C GLY A 145 -3.80 -1.60 26.19
N VAL A 146 -4.83 -2.28 26.70
CA VAL A 146 -5.35 -2.03 28.07
C VAL A 146 -4.29 -2.39 29.12
N ALA A 147 -3.66 -3.55 29.00
CA ALA A 147 -2.66 -4.04 29.96
C ALA A 147 -1.39 -3.17 29.99
N THR A 148 -1.02 -2.56 28.86
CA THR A 148 0.11 -1.64 28.73
C THR A 148 -0.21 -0.20 29.12
N GLY A 149 -1.44 0.06 29.61
CA GLY A 149 -1.85 1.35 30.14
C GLY A 149 -2.24 2.38 29.08
N GLN A 150 -2.56 1.96 27.85
CA GLN A 150 -3.08 2.88 26.84
C GLN A 150 -4.44 3.45 27.29
N ALA A 151 -4.63 4.75 27.09
CA ALA A 151 -5.91 5.39 27.35
C ALA A 151 -6.99 4.75 26.49
N LEU A 152 -8.06 4.28 27.13
CA LEU A 152 -9.16 3.55 26.50
C LEU A 152 -9.77 4.27 25.29
N GLY A 153 -9.91 5.60 25.34
CA GLY A 153 -10.44 6.40 24.23
C GLY A 153 -9.50 6.55 23.02
N ASN A 154 -8.22 6.19 23.18
CA ASN A 154 -7.20 6.25 22.13
C ASN A 154 -6.80 4.86 21.60
N LEU A 155 -7.24 3.80 22.27
CA LEU A 155 -6.92 2.44 21.89
C LEU A 155 -7.67 2.09 20.61
N ARG A 156 -6.96 1.76 19.53
CA ARG A 156 -7.57 1.38 18.26
C ARG A 156 -6.88 0.15 17.72
N VAL A 157 -7.64 -0.94 17.54
CA VAL A 157 -7.08 -2.16 16.96
C VAL A 157 -6.83 -1.94 15.47
N GLN A 158 -5.72 -2.48 14.99
CA GLN A 158 -5.23 -2.30 13.62
C GLN A 158 -5.20 -3.63 12.87
N GLY A 159 -5.29 -4.74 13.59
CA GLY A 159 -5.12 -6.07 13.04
C GLY A 159 -3.78 -6.20 12.30
N PRO A 160 -3.68 -7.18 11.39
CA PRO A 160 -2.43 -7.42 10.67
C PRO A 160 -1.97 -6.30 9.73
N LEU A 161 -2.84 -5.33 9.39
CA LEU A 161 -2.58 -4.34 8.33
C LEU A 161 -1.87 -3.06 8.81
N LEU A 162 -1.65 -2.90 10.12
CA LEU A 162 -1.11 -1.67 10.72
C LEU A 162 -1.92 -0.39 10.36
N ASP A 163 -3.18 -0.56 9.92
CA ASP A 163 -4.13 0.52 9.66
C ASP A 163 -5.52 0.07 10.08
N THR A 164 -6.06 0.77 11.07
CA THR A 164 -7.36 0.49 11.66
C THR A 164 -8.52 0.66 10.68
N ASN A 165 -8.40 1.56 9.69
CA ASN A 165 -9.44 1.76 8.68
C ASN A 165 -9.51 0.58 7.70
N SER A 166 -8.35 0.09 7.26
CA SER A 166 -8.25 -1.09 6.40
C SER A 166 -8.74 -2.35 7.13
N PHE A 167 -8.41 -2.50 8.41
CA PHE A 167 -8.93 -3.62 9.21
C PHE A 167 -10.46 -3.54 9.43
N ALA A 168 -11.00 -2.34 9.66
CA ALA A 168 -12.45 -2.14 9.70
C ALA A 168 -13.13 -2.50 8.36
N ALA A 169 -12.52 -2.15 7.23
CA ALA A 169 -13.00 -2.56 5.91
C ALA A 169 -13.01 -4.09 5.76
N TRP A 170 -11.99 -4.76 6.30
CA TRP A 170 -11.90 -6.22 6.31
C TRP A 170 -13.02 -6.87 7.12
N MET A 171 -13.30 -6.35 8.32
CA MET A 171 -14.42 -6.83 9.12
C MET A 171 -15.74 -6.63 8.38
N ASN A 172 -15.96 -5.46 7.76
CA ASN A 172 -17.15 -5.21 6.95
C ASN A 172 -17.28 -6.18 5.76
N LEU A 173 -16.19 -6.45 5.03
CA LEU A 173 -16.17 -7.40 3.92
C LEU A 173 -16.70 -8.77 4.35
N LEU A 174 -16.26 -9.27 5.50
CA LEU A 174 -16.63 -10.57 6.05
C LEU A 174 -18.03 -10.54 6.68
N TRP A 175 -18.36 -9.47 7.41
CA TRP A 175 -19.60 -9.30 8.16
C TRP A 175 -20.83 -9.38 7.25
N PHE A 176 -20.83 -8.74 6.08
CA PHE A 176 -21.97 -8.79 5.17
C PHE A 176 -22.21 -10.19 4.57
N VAL A 177 -21.16 -11.00 4.39
CA VAL A 177 -21.29 -12.39 3.93
C VAL A 177 -21.90 -13.25 5.05
N LEU A 178 -21.41 -13.07 6.28
CA LEU A 178 -21.95 -13.74 7.47
C LEU A 178 -23.41 -13.36 7.71
N LEU A 179 -23.77 -12.09 7.53
CA LEU A 179 -25.14 -11.59 7.63
C LEU A 179 -26.07 -12.31 6.63
N GLY A 180 -25.67 -12.38 5.36
CA GLY A 180 -26.43 -13.08 4.32
C GLY A 180 -26.66 -14.55 4.68
N ARG A 181 -25.62 -15.23 5.20
CA ARG A 181 -25.72 -16.63 5.62
C ARG A 181 -26.61 -16.82 6.84
N PHE A 182 -26.50 -15.95 7.85
CA PHE A 182 -27.37 -15.96 9.04
C PHE A 182 -28.84 -15.75 8.66
N PHE A 183 -29.14 -14.77 7.80
CA PHE A 183 -30.51 -14.47 7.40
C PHE A 183 -31.19 -15.61 6.66
N TYR A 184 -30.45 -16.31 5.81
CA TYR A 184 -30.92 -17.51 5.12
C TYR A 184 -31.21 -18.65 6.11
N LEU A 185 -30.22 -19.04 6.92
CA LEU A 185 -30.34 -20.20 7.80
C LEU A 185 -31.44 -20.03 8.86
N ASP A 186 -31.52 -18.85 9.51
CA ASP A 186 -32.59 -18.59 10.47
C ASP A 186 -33.96 -18.49 9.78
N GLY A 187 -33.99 -18.05 8.51
CA GLY A 187 -35.22 -17.98 7.71
C GLY A 187 -35.80 -19.34 7.30
N GLN A 188 -35.01 -20.41 7.34
CA GLN A 188 -35.47 -21.79 7.07
C GLN A 188 -36.14 -22.44 8.29
N ARG A 189 -36.16 -21.78 9.46
CA ARG A 189 -36.76 -22.35 10.68
C ARG A 189 -38.29 -22.21 10.63
N ASP A 190 -39.00 -23.33 10.75
CA ASP A 190 -40.46 -23.37 10.82
C ASP A 190 -40.98 -22.64 12.07
N GLY A 191 -41.80 -21.60 11.87
CA GLY A 191 -42.59 -20.92 12.91
C GLY A 191 -41.82 -20.16 14.00
N ALA A 192 -42.25 -18.94 14.32
CA ALA A 192 -41.64 -18.11 15.38
C ALA A 192 -41.59 -18.79 16.77
N ARG A 193 -42.56 -19.67 17.09
CA ARG A 193 -42.64 -20.40 18.36
C ARG A 193 -41.75 -21.64 18.44
N GLN A 194 -41.45 -22.30 17.31
CA GLN A 194 -40.55 -23.46 17.27
C GLN A 194 -39.08 -23.02 17.24
N ALA A 195 -38.78 -21.89 16.58
CA ALA A 195 -37.46 -21.26 16.58
C ALA A 195 -36.95 -20.86 17.98
N LEU A 196 -37.83 -20.66 18.96
CA LEU A 196 -37.48 -20.38 20.36
C LEU A 196 -37.20 -21.64 21.19
N ARG A 197 -37.64 -22.82 20.74
CA ARG A 197 -37.60 -24.07 21.53
C ARG A 197 -36.39 -24.95 21.24
N ARG A 198 -35.70 -24.78 20.12
CA ARG A 198 -34.47 -25.52 19.78
C ARG A 198 -33.38 -24.58 19.28
N ILE A 199 -32.25 -24.59 19.97
CA ILE A 199 -31.03 -23.90 19.54
C ILE A 199 -30.43 -24.71 18.39
N ASP A 200 -30.59 -24.25 17.15
CA ASP A 200 -29.81 -24.79 16.02
C ASP A 200 -28.37 -24.29 16.14
N GLY A 201 -27.44 -25.23 16.35
CA GLY A 201 -26.02 -24.93 16.56
C GLY A 201 -25.36 -24.24 15.35
N THR A 202 -25.82 -24.49 14.13
CA THR A 202 -25.26 -23.84 12.93
C THR A 202 -25.65 -22.37 12.88
N VAL A 203 -26.92 -22.06 13.12
CA VAL A 203 -27.38 -20.65 13.18
C VAL A 203 -26.72 -19.93 14.35
N LEU A 204 -26.62 -20.57 15.53
CA LEU A 204 -25.93 -19.99 16.68
C LEU A 204 -24.46 -19.72 16.35
N PHE A 205 -23.76 -20.64 15.69
CA PHE A 205 -22.38 -20.46 15.26
C PHE A 205 -22.18 -19.25 14.35
N TYR A 206 -23.05 -19.06 13.34
CA TYR A 206 -22.97 -17.87 12.47
C TYR A 206 -23.33 -16.59 13.23
N LEU A 207 -24.30 -16.63 14.14
CA LEU A 207 -24.64 -15.49 14.99
C LEU A 207 -23.47 -15.11 15.90
N VAL A 208 -22.81 -16.06 16.56
CA VAL A 208 -21.62 -15.83 17.39
C VAL A 208 -20.48 -15.26 16.55
N THR A 209 -20.24 -15.83 15.36
CA THR A 209 -19.21 -15.32 14.45
C THR A 209 -19.51 -13.88 14.02
N LEU A 210 -20.78 -13.57 13.72
CA LEU A 210 -21.22 -12.21 13.40
C LEU A 210 -21.01 -11.25 14.57
N THR A 211 -21.39 -11.64 15.79
CA THR A 211 -21.17 -10.85 17.01
C THR A 211 -19.69 -10.57 17.25
N LEU A 212 -18.85 -11.59 17.17
CA LEU A 212 -17.41 -11.47 17.37
C LEU A 212 -16.74 -10.58 16.30
N THR A 213 -17.17 -10.70 15.04
CA THR A 213 -16.73 -9.81 13.95
C THR A 213 -17.18 -8.36 14.20
N THR A 214 -18.39 -8.17 14.74
CA THR A 214 -18.92 -6.84 15.11
C THR A 214 -18.09 -6.21 16.23
N PHE A 215 -17.69 -7.00 17.23
CA PHE A 215 -16.84 -6.51 18.32
C PHE A 215 -15.47 -6.08 17.79
N ALA A 216 -14.80 -6.93 17.00
CA ALA A 216 -13.53 -6.59 16.36
C ALA A 216 -13.64 -5.34 15.47
N PHE A 217 -14.76 -5.18 14.75
CA PHE A 217 -15.04 -3.99 13.96
C PHE A 217 -15.12 -2.72 14.83
N TRP A 218 -15.89 -2.72 15.91
CA TRP A 218 -16.05 -1.53 16.76
C TRP A 218 -14.79 -1.17 17.55
N MET A 219 -13.93 -2.14 17.87
CA MET A 219 -12.60 -1.89 18.46
C MET A 219 -11.66 -1.08 17.54
N THR A 220 -11.96 -0.96 16.25
CA THR A 220 -11.16 -0.14 15.31
C THR A 220 -11.41 1.37 15.48
N TYR A 221 -12.60 1.72 15.97
CA TYR A 221 -13.09 3.10 15.96
C TYR A 221 -12.97 3.79 14.59
N SER A 222 -13.05 3.02 13.50
CA SER A 222 -12.98 3.58 12.16
C SER A 222 -14.28 4.27 11.78
N ARG A 223 -14.26 5.62 11.76
CA ARG A 223 -15.39 6.45 11.29
C ARG A 223 -15.76 6.14 9.83
N GLY A 224 -14.75 5.98 8.97
CA GLY A 224 -14.94 5.57 7.57
C GLY A 224 -15.57 4.17 7.46
N GLY A 225 -15.12 3.24 8.31
CA GLY A 225 -15.69 1.90 8.42
C GLY A 225 -17.15 1.92 8.85
N ALA A 226 -17.50 2.72 9.86
CA ALA A 226 -18.88 2.89 10.34
C ALA A 226 -19.80 3.48 9.27
N LEU A 227 -19.35 4.51 8.54
CA LEU A 227 -20.12 5.09 7.44
C LEU A 227 -20.33 4.10 6.29
N ALA A 228 -19.27 3.38 5.89
CA ALA A 228 -19.36 2.37 4.84
C ALA A 228 -20.29 1.21 5.24
N TRP A 229 -20.21 0.77 6.49
CA TRP A 229 -21.12 -0.21 7.07
C TRP A 229 -22.57 0.30 7.02
N LEU A 230 -22.83 1.51 7.52
CA LEU A 230 -24.18 2.09 7.57
C LEU A 230 -24.81 2.18 6.17
N CYS A 231 -24.09 2.78 5.21
CA CYS A 231 -24.57 2.90 3.83
C CYS A 231 -24.88 1.53 3.21
N THR A 232 -24.02 0.54 3.44
CA THR A 232 -24.23 -0.82 2.92
C THR A 232 -25.34 -1.55 3.66
N PHE A 233 -25.47 -1.33 4.97
CA PHE A 233 -26.51 -1.91 5.80
C PHE A 233 -27.89 -1.42 5.39
N LEU A 234 -28.05 -0.14 5.02
CA LEU A 234 -29.30 0.37 4.45
C LEU A 234 -29.72 -0.39 3.18
N VAL A 235 -28.75 -0.74 2.32
CA VAL A 235 -29.00 -1.60 1.14
C VAL A 235 -29.36 -3.03 1.58
N ALA A 236 -28.69 -3.56 2.60
CA ALA A 236 -28.98 -4.88 3.17
C ALA A 236 -30.41 -4.96 3.78
N LEU A 237 -30.89 -3.90 4.43
CA LEU A 237 -32.27 -3.80 4.92
C LEU A 237 -33.26 -4.00 3.77
N ILE A 238 -33.04 -3.30 2.66
CA ILE A 238 -33.89 -3.42 1.47
C ILE A 238 -33.77 -4.82 0.86
N ALA A 239 -32.59 -5.42 0.85
CA ALA A 239 -32.34 -6.74 0.29
C ALA A 239 -33.02 -7.87 1.09
N PHE A 240 -33.06 -7.74 2.42
CA PHE A 240 -33.52 -8.79 3.34
C PHE A 240 -34.91 -8.54 3.94
N ARG A 241 -35.57 -7.40 3.67
CA ARG A 241 -36.91 -7.07 4.23
C ARG A 241 -38.01 -8.11 4.01
N LYS A 242 -37.88 -8.94 2.96
CA LYS A 242 -38.86 -9.98 2.62
C LYS A 242 -38.55 -11.33 3.27
N THR A 243 -37.47 -11.45 4.04
CA THR A 243 -37.09 -12.71 4.71
C THR A 243 -38.04 -12.99 5.87
N PRO A 244 -38.47 -14.25 6.09
CA PRO A 244 -39.23 -14.63 7.28
C PRO A 244 -38.53 -14.20 8.57
N GLY A 245 -39.26 -13.61 9.52
CA GLY A 245 -38.71 -13.14 10.80
C GLY A 245 -37.79 -11.92 10.69
N PHE A 246 -37.87 -11.14 9.60
CA PHE A 246 -37.04 -9.95 9.37
C PHE A 246 -36.96 -9.00 10.58
N GLY A 247 -38.10 -8.60 11.16
CA GLY A 247 -38.13 -7.66 12.29
C GLY A 247 -37.35 -8.16 13.51
N ARG A 248 -37.49 -9.44 13.86
CA ARG A 248 -36.74 -10.06 14.97
C ARG A 248 -35.24 -10.11 14.68
N LYS A 249 -34.86 -10.52 13.46
CA LYS A 249 -33.46 -10.58 13.05
C LYS A 249 -32.82 -9.20 13.02
N LEU A 250 -33.55 -8.21 12.52
CA LEU A 250 -33.13 -6.81 12.51
C LEU A 250 -32.93 -6.31 13.94
N ALA A 251 -33.89 -6.52 14.83
CA ALA A 251 -33.77 -6.13 16.24
C ALA A 251 -32.56 -6.79 16.91
N LEU A 252 -32.30 -8.07 16.63
CA LEU A 252 -31.14 -8.79 17.16
C LEU A 252 -29.81 -8.23 16.63
N VAL A 253 -29.70 -8.00 15.32
CA VAL A 253 -28.50 -7.40 14.72
C VAL A 253 -28.26 -5.99 15.27
N LEU A 254 -29.29 -5.15 15.32
CA LEU A 254 -29.17 -3.80 15.89
C LEU A 254 -28.82 -3.84 17.38
N ALA A 255 -29.35 -4.79 18.15
CA ALA A 255 -28.98 -4.96 19.56
C ALA A 255 -27.50 -5.34 19.72
N ILE A 256 -26.96 -6.18 18.82
CA ILE A 256 -25.53 -6.52 18.80
C ILE A 256 -24.69 -5.29 18.46
N GLU A 257 -25.07 -4.51 17.46
CA GLU A 257 -24.38 -3.28 17.07
C GLU A 257 -24.39 -2.25 18.21
N VAL A 258 -25.54 -2.00 18.82
CA VAL A 258 -25.69 -1.08 19.96
C VAL A 258 -24.89 -1.57 21.16
N ALA A 259 -24.91 -2.87 21.46
CA ALA A 259 -24.12 -3.44 22.55
C ALA A 259 -22.61 -3.32 22.27
N ALA A 260 -22.17 -3.60 21.05
CA ALA A 260 -20.76 -3.46 20.66
C ALA A 260 -20.30 -2.00 20.75
N TYR A 261 -21.10 -1.06 20.23
CA TYR A 261 -20.82 0.37 20.36
C TYR A 261 -20.88 0.84 21.81
N ALA A 262 -21.77 0.32 22.65
CA ALA A 262 -21.80 0.67 24.07
C ALA A 262 -20.54 0.15 24.78
N ILE A 263 -20.19 -1.13 24.56
CA ILE A 263 -19.06 -1.81 25.20
C ILE A 263 -17.74 -1.18 24.79
N PHE A 264 -17.50 -0.96 23.50
CA PHE A 264 -16.21 -0.48 23.01
C PHE A 264 -16.23 1.04 22.75
N GLY A 265 -17.32 1.61 22.23
CA GLY A 265 -17.45 3.06 21.99
C GLY A 265 -17.67 3.88 23.25
N TYR A 266 -18.90 3.84 23.73
CA TYR A 266 -19.42 4.76 24.74
C TYR A 266 -18.74 4.62 26.11
N LEU A 267 -18.59 3.39 26.61
CA LEU A 267 -17.97 3.13 27.91
C LEU A 267 -16.47 3.50 27.96
N HIS A 268 -15.83 3.67 26.81
CA HIS A 268 -14.42 4.06 26.68
C HIS A 268 -14.26 5.55 26.35
N HIS A 269 -15.33 6.34 26.47
CA HIS A 269 -15.36 7.78 26.20
C HIS A 269 -14.93 8.17 24.77
N TYR A 270 -15.10 7.28 23.79
CA TYR A 270 -14.86 7.62 22.39
C TYR A 270 -16.06 8.38 21.82
N ASP A 271 -15.91 9.69 21.60
CA ASP A 271 -16.97 10.55 21.09
C ASP A 271 -17.06 10.53 19.55
N MET A 272 -17.58 9.42 19.00
CA MET A 272 -17.74 9.28 17.55
C MET A 272 -18.65 10.36 16.94
N LEU A 273 -19.69 10.81 17.66
CA LEU A 273 -20.64 11.79 17.16
C LEU A 273 -20.08 13.21 17.24
N GLY A 274 -19.38 13.58 18.31
CA GLY A 274 -18.65 14.85 18.40
C GLY A 274 -17.56 14.97 17.33
N HIS A 275 -16.97 13.85 16.91
CA HIS A 275 -16.04 13.82 15.79
C HIS A 275 -16.68 14.11 14.41
N LEU A 276 -18.01 14.19 14.32
CA LEU A 276 -18.74 14.66 13.13
C LEU A 276 -19.07 16.16 13.20
N ALA A 277 -18.84 16.82 14.33
CA ALA A 277 -19.11 18.24 14.47
C ALA A 277 -18.18 19.06 13.55
N PRO A 278 -18.68 20.12 12.89
CA PRO A 278 -17.86 20.95 12.00
C PRO A 278 -16.58 21.47 12.66
N GLY A 279 -16.67 21.83 13.95
CA GLY A 279 -15.53 22.27 14.76
C GLY A 279 -14.43 21.22 14.80
N TYR A 280 -14.76 19.96 15.13
CA TYR A 280 -13.78 18.87 15.15
C TYR A 280 -13.23 18.55 13.75
N ILE A 281 -14.08 18.52 12.72
CA ILE A 281 -13.65 18.25 11.35
C ILE A 281 -12.63 19.30 10.88
N SER A 282 -12.84 20.57 11.23
CA SER A 282 -11.96 21.68 10.84
C SER A 282 -10.66 21.76 11.65
N SER A 283 -10.59 21.14 12.83
CA SER A 283 -9.43 21.19 13.73
C SER A 283 -8.70 19.86 13.88
N SER A 284 -9.30 18.74 13.46
CA SER A 284 -8.71 17.41 13.52
C SER A 284 -7.54 17.32 12.55
N ILE A 285 -6.34 17.13 13.11
CA ILE A 285 -5.09 17.00 12.36
C ILE A 285 -5.20 15.92 11.27
N GLU A 286 -5.81 14.76 11.58
CA GLU A 286 -6.00 13.68 10.61
C GLU A 286 -6.89 14.11 9.43
N THR A 287 -8.01 14.79 9.71
CA THR A 287 -8.98 15.18 8.67
C THR A 287 -8.47 16.33 7.82
N VAL A 288 -7.84 17.32 8.44
CA VAL A 288 -7.19 18.44 7.74
C VAL A 288 -6.05 17.94 6.86
N SER A 289 -5.20 17.04 7.38
CA SER A 289 -4.11 16.42 6.61
C SER A 289 -4.65 15.71 5.37
N ARG A 290 -5.67 14.85 5.50
CA ARG A 290 -6.28 14.17 4.34
C ARG A 290 -6.84 15.15 3.29
N GLY A 291 -7.46 16.24 3.72
CA GLY A 291 -7.93 17.28 2.80
C GLY A 291 -6.79 17.92 2.00
N LEU A 292 -5.68 18.27 2.67
CA LEU A 292 -4.49 18.79 2.02
C LEU A 292 -3.82 17.77 1.09
N MET A 293 -3.79 16.50 1.51
CA MET A 293 -3.31 15.39 0.68
C MET A 293 -4.12 15.30 -0.60
N TRP A 294 -5.46 15.33 -0.53
CA TRP A 294 -6.31 15.26 -1.71
C TRP A 294 -6.09 16.43 -2.67
N ILE A 295 -5.89 17.63 -2.15
CA ILE A 295 -5.54 18.79 -2.99
C ILE A 295 -4.20 18.55 -3.69
N ALA A 296 -3.18 18.07 -2.97
CA ALA A 296 -1.88 17.75 -3.56
C ALA A 296 -1.99 16.62 -4.60
N THR A 297 -2.74 15.54 -4.31
CA THR A 297 -3.00 14.43 -5.25
C THR A 297 -3.73 14.90 -6.49
N TRP A 298 -4.68 15.82 -6.35
CA TRP A 298 -5.35 16.44 -7.50
C TRP A 298 -4.36 17.15 -8.42
N HIS A 299 -3.37 17.86 -7.87
CA HIS A 299 -2.31 18.49 -8.67
C HIS A 299 -1.39 17.46 -9.34
N ILE A 300 -1.13 16.29 -8.72
CA ILE A 300 -0.41 15.19 -9.39
C ILE A 300 -1.20 14.73 -10.63
N PHE A 301 -2.52 14.55 -10.48
CA PHE A 301 -3.41 14.21 -11.59
C PHE A 301 -3.40 15.27 -12.70
N LEU A 302 -3.52 16.56 -12.35
CA LEU A 302 -3.53 17.64 -13.35
C LEU A 302 -2.25 17.67 -14.20
N SER A 303 -1.13 17.21 -13.63
CA SER A 303 0.14 17.08 -14.37
C SER A 303 0.19 15.85 -15.30
N HIS A 304 -0.63 14.82 -15.06
CA HIS A 304 -0.61 13.55 -15.80
C HIS A 304 -2.02 12.97 -16.05
N PRO A 305 -2.95 13.70 -16.70
CA PRO A 305 -4.39 13.43 -16.59
C PRO A 305 -4.87 12.13 -17.24
N TYR A 306 -4.23 11.70 -18.33
CA TYR A 306 -4.74 10.56 -19.12
C TYR A 306 -4.21 9.21 -18.63
N LEU A 307 -2.89 9.11 -18.48
CA LEU A 307 -2.17 7.85 -18.19
C LEU A 307 -1.62 7.77 -16.77
N GLY A 308 -1.68 8.87 -16.01
CA GLY A 308 -1.13 8.98 -14.66
C GLY A 308 0.38 8.89 -14.61
N THR A 309 0.92 8.88 -13.38
CA THR A 309 2.36 8.81 -13.10
C THR A 309 2.93 7.38 -13.09
N GLY A 310 2.08 6.36 -13.16
CA GLY A 310 2.38 4.94 -12.99
C GLY A 310 1.83 4.39 -11.66
N LEU A 311 1.45 3.11 -11.62
CA LEU A 311 0.93 2.46 -10.39
C LEU A 311 1.97 2.52 -9.27
N GLY A 312 1.56 2.72 -8.02
CA GLY A 312 2.46 2.77 -6.88
C GLY A 312 3.44 3.95 -6.87
N SER A 313 3.20 4.98 -7.67
CA SER A 313 4.07 6.14 -7.77
C SER A 313 3.76 7.25 -6.77
N TYR A 314 2.60 7.19 -6.09
CA TYR A 314 2.09 8.26 -5.26
C TYR A 314 3.14 8.76 -4.25
N PHE A 315 3.70 7.87 -3.43
CA PHE A 315 4.69 8.24 -2.41
C PHE A 315 5.99 8.87 -2.97
N LEU A 316 6.30 8.65 -4.24
CA LEU A 316 7.48 9.22 -4.93
C LEU A 316 7.18 10.57 -5.59
N PHE A 317 5.91 10.88 -5.87
CA PHE A 317 5.49 12.16 -6.43
C PHE A 317 5.00 13.12 -5.35
N TYR A 318 4.29 12.62 -4.34
CA TYR A 318 3.64 13.40 -3.31
C TYR A 318 4.55 14.44 -2.62
N PRO A 319 5.81 14.15 -2.25
CA PRO A 319 6.69 15.15 -1.62
C PRO A 319 6.82 16.47 -2.40
N ALA A 320 6.86 16.39 -3.74
CA ALA A 320 6.97 17.57 -4.60
C ALA A 320 5.68 18.44 -4.63
N TYR A 321 4.53 17.85 -4.28
CA TYR A 321 3.21 18.48 -4.29
C TYR A 321 2.67 18.78 -2.89
N ARG A 322 3.34 18.32 -1.84
CA ARG A 322 2.90 18.45 -0.45
C ARG A 322 2.70 19.93 -0.08
N LEU A 323 1.59 20.21 0.58
CA LEU A 323 1.22 21.56 1.01
C LEU A 323 1.79 21.89 2.40
N PRO A 324 2.16 23.14 2.71
CA PRO A 324 2.82 23.52 3.96
C PRO A 324 2.10 23.11 5.26
N GLY A 325 0.77 22.99 5.24
CA GLY A 325 -0.03 22.58 6.40
C GLY A 325 -0.09 21.07 6.63
N GLU A 326 0.47 20.24 5.74
CA GLU A 326 0.41 18.78 5.85
C GLU A 326 1.73 18.24 6.44
N LEU A 327 1.74 18.10 7.77
CA LEU A 327 2.88 17.59 8.54
C LEU A 327 2.51 16.37 9.41
N ALA A 328 1.33 15.78 9.17
CA ALA A 328 0.78 14.73 10.01
C ALA A 328 0.88 13.33 9.36
N SER A 329 1.21 13.27 8.07
CA SER A 329 1.33 12.02 7.33
C SER A 329 2.75 11.79 6.81
N ALA A 330 3.13 10.52 6.67
CA ALA A 330 4.31 10.13 5.91
C ALA A 330 4.11 10.35 4.40
N GLY A 331 2.87 10.44 3.91
CA GLY A 331 2.56 10.59 2.51
C GLY A 331 2.67 9.30 1.69
N THR A 332 2.46 8.14 2.31
CA THR A 332 2.55 6.82 1.65
C THR A 332 1.38 6.56 0.69
N TYR A 333 0.16 6.97 1.07
CA TYR A 333 -1.08 6.81 0.32
C TYR A 333 -1.93 8.07 0.42
N ALA A 334 -2.83 8.33 -0.52
CA ALA A 334 -3.72 9.50 -0.52
C ALA A 334 -4.90 9.37 0.46
N HIS A 335 -5.06 8.19 1.10
CA HIS A 335 -6.25 7.83 1.89
C HIS A 335 -7.57 8.04 1.13
N ASN A 336 -7.56 7.76 -0.17
CA ASN A 336 -8.73 7.74 -1.05
C ASN A 336 -8.30 7.05 -2.36
N ASP A 337 -8.73 5.80 -2.55
CA ASP A 337 -8.36 5.03 -3.74
C ASP A 337 -8.78 5.73 -5.03
N TYR A 338 -9.90 6.46 -5.04
CA TYR A 338 -10.41 7.08 -6.27
C TYR A 338 -9.50 8.20 -6.77
N ILE A 339 -9.02 9.06 -5.87
CA ILE A 339 -8.09 10.14 -6.27
C ILE A 339 -6.67 9.60 -6.50
N GLU A 340 -6.27 8.55 -5.79
CA GLU A 340 -4.98 7.90 -6.01
C GLU A 340 -4.92 7.16 -7.35
N PHE A 341 -5.97 6.40 -7.69
CA PHE A 341 -6.12 5.76 -9.01
C PHE A 341 -6.08 6.79 -10.13
N LEU A 342 -6.68 7.96 -9.90
CA LEU A 342 -6.69 9.07 -10.83
C LEU A 342 -5.28 9.67 -11.00
N ALA A 343 -4.51 9.85 -9.94
CA ALA A 343 -3.13 10.34 -10.02
C ALA A 343 -2.17 9.32 -10.66
N GLU A 344 -2.29 8.05 -10.29
CA GLU A 344 -1.34 7.01 -10.70
C GLU A 344 -1.63 6.42 -12.08
N GLY A 345 -2.89 6.30 -12.47
CA GLY A 345 -3.29 5.69 -13.75
C GLY A 345 -4.22 6.56 -14.61
N GLY A 346 -4.42 7.82 -14.22
CA GLY A 346 -5.22 8.79 -14.97
C GLY A 346 -6.71 8.46 -15.04
N LEU A 347 -7.41 9.16 -15.94
CA LEU A 347 -8.85 8.98 -16.16
C LEU A 347 -9.22 7.54 -16.56
N ILE A 348 -8.34 6.83 -17.25
CA ILE A 348 -8.61 5.46 -17.69
C ILE A 348 -8.66 4.51 -16.48
N ASN A 349 -7.70 4.63 -15.56
CA ASN A 349 -7.67 3.79 -14.37
C ASN A 349 -8.85 4.08 -13.41
N LEU A 350 -9.16 5.37 -13.20
CA LEU A 350 -10.37 5.75 -12.47
C LEU A 350 -11.64 5.21 -13.17
N GLY A 351 -11.68 5.24 -14.50
CA GLY A 351 -12.78 4.67 -15.29
C GLY A 351 -13.01 3.19 -15.01
N PHE A 352 -11.95 2.39 -14.88
CA PHE A 352 -12.08 0.99 -14.48
C PHE A 352 -12.63 0.84 -13.06
N LEU A 353 -12.14 1.63 -12.08
CA LEU A 353 -12.65 1.58 -10.71
C LEU A 353 -14.13 1.98 -10.62
N LEU A 354 -14.54 3.02 -11.35
CA LEU A 354 -15.93 3.46 -11.43
C LEU A 354 -16.82 2.43 -12.13
N ALA A 355 -16.32 1.81 -13.22
CA ALA A 355 -17.02 0.73 -13.89
C ALA A 355 -17.18 -0.49 -12.97
N PHE A 356 -16.15 -0.85 -12.21
CA PHE A 356 -16.18 -1.89 -11.18
C PHE A 356 -17.28 -1.59 -10.14
N ALA A 357 -17.33 -0.38 -9.58
CA ALA A 357 -18.40 0.04 -8.68
C ALA A 357 -19.79 -0.07 -9.36
N GLY A 358 -19.89 0.34 -10.63
CA GLY A 358 -21.09 0.16 -11.45
C GLY A 358 -21.53 -1.31 -11.58
N THR A 359 -20.59 -2.26 -11.67
CA THR A 359 -20.92 -3.70 -11.71
C THR A 359 -21.54 -4.18 -10.39
N LEU A 360 -21.14 -3.62 -9.26
CA LEU A 360 -21.71 -3.93 -7.94
C LEU A 360 -23.15 -3.39 -7.83
N PHE A 361 -23.39 -2.15 -8.27
CA PHE A 361 -24.75 -1.59 -8.35
C PHE A 361 -25.64 -2.43 -9.26
N TYR A 362 -25.14 -2.85 -10.43
CA TYR A 362 -25.87 -3.73 -11.34
C TYR A 362 -26.18 -5.10 -10.72
N ALA A 363 -25.23 -5.70 -10.01
CA ALA A 363 -25.43 -6.95 -9.29
C ALA A 363 -26.52 -6.83 -8.21
N LEU A 364 -26.45 -5.78 -7.39
CA LEU A 364 -27.45 -5.48 -6.35
C LEU A 364 -28.83 -5.25 -6.96
N TYR A 365 -28.92 -4.48 -8.05
CA TYR A 365 -30.17 -4.28 -8.78
C TYR A 365 -30.80 -5.61 -9.22
N ARG A 366 -30.00 -6.50 -9.81
CA ARG A 366 -30.44 -7.83 -10.24
C ARG A 366 -30.92 -8.69 -9.07
N LEU A 367 -30.17 -8.71 -7.97
CA LEU A 367 -30.44 -9.55 -6.80
C LEU A 367 -31.62 -9.05 -5.94
N ILE A 368 -31.85 -7.74 -5.88
CA ILE A 368 -32.87 -7.13 -5.01
C ILE A 368 -34.16 -6.83 -5.78
N VAL A 369 -34.05 -6.23 -6.97
CA VAL A 369 -35.20 -5.71 -7.73
C VAL A 369 -35.74 -6.73 -8.72
N ARG A 370 -34.87 -7.56 -9.31
CA ARG A 370 -35.25 -8.56 -10.31
C ARG A 370 -34.91 -10.02 -9.93
N PRO A 371 -35.11 -10.46 -8.67
CA PRO A 371 -34.68 -11.80 -8.23
C PRO A 371 -35.38 -12.92 -9.00
N ALA A 372 -36.66 -12.76 -9.33
CA ALA A 372 -37.43 -13.76 -10.09
C ALA A 372 -36.88 -14.01 -11.50
N ARG A 373 -36.18 -13.04 -12.11
CA ARG A 373 -35.57 -13.19 -13.45
C ARG A 373 -34.26 -13.96 -13.42
N LEU A 374 -33.71 -14.27 -12.24
CA LEU A 374 -32.44 -14.98 -12.09
C LEU A 374 -32.62 -16.50 -12.14
N GLY A 375 -33.79 -17.03 -11.75
CA GLY A 375 -34.02 -18.48 -11.73
C GLY A 375 -33.10 -19.24 -10.77
N ILE A 376 -32.63 -18.59 -9.70
CA ILE A 376 -31.70 -19.16 -8.71
C ILE A 376 -32.42 -19.55 -7.42
N SER A 377 -31.87 -20.50 -6.66
CA SER A 377 -32.39 -20.84 -5.34
C SER A 377 -32.27 -19.64 -4.38
N GLU A 378 -33.16 -19.58 -3.37
CA GLU A 378 -33.05 -18.57 -2.32
C GLU A 378 -31.66 -18.63 -1.66
N GLU A 379 -31.14 -19.82 -1.34
CA GLU A 379 -29.79 -19.96 -0.76
C GLU A 379 -28.71 -19.24 -1.57
N ASN A 380 -28.66 -19.49 -2.88
CA ASN A 380 -27.68 -18.87 -3.76
C ASN A 380 -27.88 -17.36 -3.85
N ARG A 381 -29.13 -16.89 -3.76
CA ARG A 381 -29.45 -15.46 -3.71
C ARG A 381 -28.90 -14.80 -2.44
N TYR A 382 -29.06 -15.40 -1.26
CA TYR A 382 -28.51 -14.86 -0.01
C TYR A 382 -26.98 -14.88 0.02
N TRP A 383 -26.35 -15.95 -0.49
CA TRP A 383 -24.91 -15.99 -0.68
C TRP A 383 -24.43 -14.87 -1.60
N ALA A 384 -25.04 -14.73 -2.78
CA ALA A 384 -24.68 -13.69 -3.73
C ALA A 384 -24.90 -12.28 -3.15
N LEU A 385 -26.01 -12.05 -2.42
CA LEU A 385 -26.27 -10.78 -1.74
C LEU A 385 -25.18 -10.46 -0.71
N GLY A 386 -24.85 -11.39 0.19
CA GLY A 386 -23.84 -11.16 1.22
C GLY A 386 -22.45 -10.88 0.62
N LEU A 387 -22.05 -11.65 -0.40
CA LEU A 387 -20.79 -11.46 -1.12
C LEU A 387 -20.73 -10.10 -1.83
N VAL A 388 -21.77 -9.71 -2.56
CA VAL A 388 -21.80 -8.40 -3.24
C VAL A 388 -21.85 -7.26 -2.24
N LEU A 389 -22.61 -7.36 -1.15
CA LEU A 389 -22.66 -6.34 -0.11
C LEU A 389 -21.30 -6.17 0.58
N GLY A 390 -20.57 -7.25 0.85
CA GLY A 390 -19.21 -7.16 1.40
C GLY A 390 -18.25 -6.39 0.47
N VAL A 391 -18.24 -6.74 -0.82
CA VAL A 391 -17.41 -6.02 -1.82
C VAL A 391 -17.87 -4.58 -2.01
N PHE A 392 -19.18 -4.33 -1.95
CA PHE A 392 -19.76 -2.99 -1.99
C PHE A 392 -19.31 -2.13 -0.80
N ALA A 393 -19.26 -2.69 0.40
CA ALA A 393 -18.81 -1.99 1.60
C ALA A 393 -17.35 -1.51 1.48
N ILE A 394 -16.44 -2.38 1.05
CA ILE A 394 -15.03 -2.00 0.90
C ILE A 394 -14.83 -1.01 -0.25
N THR A 395 -15.61 -1.13 -1.33
CA THR A 395 -15.59 -0.18 -2.46
C THR A 395 -16.08 1.20 -2.03
N GLY A 396 -17.10 1.28 -1.17
CA GLY A 396 -17.54 2.54 -0.57
C GLY A 396 -16.52 3.12 0.41
N HIS A 397 -15.90 2.28 1.25
CA HIS A 397 -14.87 2.71 2.18
C HIS A 397 -13.61 3.26 1.47
N ALA A 398 -13.31 2.78 0.26
CA ALA A 398 -12.24 3.26 -0.60
C ALA A 398 -12.34 4.77 -0.96
N LEU A 399 -13.49 5.42 -0.75
CA LEU A 399 -13.62 6.89 -0.86
C LEU A 399 -12.85 7.67 0.21
N GLY A 400 -12.52 7.04 1.34
CA GLY A 400 -11.86 7.68 2.47
C GLY A 400 -10.65 6.92 3.00
N ASN A 401 -10.20 5.87 2.30
CA ASN A 401 -8.96 5.15 2.61
C ASN A 401 -8.40 4.39 1.40
N PHE A 402 -7.23 3.78 1.55
CA PHE A 402 -6.49 3.05 0.50
C PHE A 402 -6.82 1.54 0.46
N ILE A 403 -8.10 1.18 0.34
CA ILE A 403 -8.60 -0.18 0.58
C ILE A 403 -8.05 -1.19 -0.43
N PHE A 404 -8.06 -0.89 -1.72
CA PHE A 404 -7.60 -1.83 -2.77
C PHE A 404 -6.07 -1.98 -2.80
N TYR A 405 -5.32 -1.10 -2.15
CA TYR A 405 -3.88 -1.27 -1.94
C TYR A 405 -3.56 -2.30 -0.85
N ASN A 406 -4.55 -2.73 -0.05
CA ASN A 406 -4.39 -3.85 0.87
C ASN A 406 -4.60 -5.17 0.12
N LEU A 407 -3.50 -5.89 -0.11
CA LEU A 407 -3.50 -7.16 -0.85
C LEU A 407 -4.56 -8.19 -0.37
N PRO A 408 -4.78 -8.46 0.92
CA PRO A 408 -5.80 -9.44 1.34
C PRO A 408 -7.22 -9.01 0.96
N LEU A 409 -7.54 -7.72 1.03
CA LEU A 409 -8.84 -7.18 0.63
C LEU A 409 -9.03 -7.27 -0.88
N SER A 410 -7.98 -7.03 -1.66
CA SER A 410 -8.02 -7.15 -3.12
C SER A 410 -8.19 -8.59 -3.59
N ILE A 411 -7.49 -9.56 -2.98
CA ILE A 411 -7.67 -10.99 -3.24
C ILE A 411 -9.12 -11.41 -2.95
N LEU A 412 -9.63 -11.10 -1.75
CA LEU A 412 -10.98 -11.50 -1.37
C LEU A 412 -12.05 -10.76 -2.17
N GLY A 413 -11.86 -9.47 -2.46
CA GLY A 413 -12.77 -8.67 -3.27
C GLY A 413 -13.00 -9.29 -4.65
N GLY A 414 -11.91 -9.70 -5.31
CA GLY A 414 -11.98 -10.42 -6.59
C GLY A 414 -12.70 -11.77 -6.48
N ILE A 415 -12.32 -12.59 -5.50
CA ILE A 415 -12.90 -13.93 -5.29
C ILE A 415 -14.39 -13.86 -4.93
N PHE A 416 -14.77 -12.97 -4.01
CA PHE A 416 -16.16 -12.84 -3.54
C PHE A 416 -17.06 -12.34 -4.65
N LEU A 417 -16.60 -11.37 -5.45
CA LEU A 417 -17.35 -10.92 -6.62
C LEU A 417 -17.49 -12.02 -7.67
N ALA A 418 -16.43 -12.81 -7.92
CA ALA A 418 -16.50 -13.94 -8.85
C ALA A 418 -17.47 -15.03 -8.36
N GLN A 419 -17.44 -15.37 -7.07
CA GLN A 419 -18.37 -16.33 -6.50
C GLN A 419 -19.82 -15.82 -6.60
N ALA A 420 -20.06 -14.55 -6.27
CA ALA A 420 -21.37 -13.95 -6.44
C ALA A 420 -21.82 -14.02 -7.91
N TRP A 421 -20.97 -13.61 -8.85
CA TRP A 421 -21.25 -13.67 -10.29
C TRP A 421 -21.66 -15.07 -10.73
N ARG A 422 -20.94 -16.12 -10.29
CA ARG A 422 -21.29 -17.50 -10.61
C ARG A 422 -22.67 -17.89 -10.07
N LEU A 423 -22.98 -17.49 -8.84
CA LEU A 423 -24.25 -17.80 -8.20
C LEU A 423 -25.45 -17.14 -8.90
N TYR A 424 -25.34 -15.86 -9.29
CA TYR A 424 -26.49 -15.10 -9.82
C TYR A 424 -26.58 -15.05 -11.35
N GLN A 425 -25.48 -15.28 -12.09
CA GLN A 425 -25.51 -15.36 -13.56
C GLN A 425 -25.52 -16.80 -14.08
N GLN A 426 -25.10 -17.77 -13.27
CA GLN A 426 -24.92 -19.17 -13.70
C GLN A 426 -24.23 -19.28 -15.07
N PRO A 427 -23.07 -18.62 -15.27
CA PRO A 427 -22.47 -18.48 -16.58
C PRO A 427 -22.03 -19.85 -17.09
N LYS A 428 -22.56 -20.24 -18.25
CA LYS A 428 -22.09 -21.42 -18.98
C LYS A 428 -20.80 -21.08 -19.71
N ASP A 429 -19.94 -22.08 -19.90
CA ASP A 429 -18.75 -21.94 -20.72
C ASP A 429 -19.11 -21.67 -22.20
N THR A 430 -18.29 -20.89 -22.89
CA THR A 430 -18.27 -20.82 -24.34
C THR A 430 -17.74 -22.12 -24.93
N ALA A 431 -17.90 -22.30 -26.25
CA ALA A 431 -17.07 -23.29 -26.94
C ALA A 431 -15.58 -22.88 -26.80
N PRO A 432 -14.65 -23.85 -26.88
CA PRO A 432 -13.21 -23.61 -26.76
C PRO A 432 -12.72 -22.49 -27.69
N LEU A 433 -11.99 -21.53 -27.13
CA LEU A 433 -11.50 -20.36 -27.87
C LEU A 433 -10.27 -20.67 -28.73
N LEU A 434 -9.32 -21.48 -28.23
CA LEU A 434 -8.05 -21.71 -28.93
C LEU A 434 -8.23 -22.31 -30.34
N PRO A 435 -9.08 -23.34 -30.55
CA PRO A 435 -9.30 -23.88 -31.90
C PRO A 435 -9.92 -22.86 -32.86
N ARG A 436 -10.74 -21.93 -32.35
CA ARG A 436 -11.36 -20.87 -33.15
C ARG A 436 -10.35 -19.81 -33.60
N LEU A 437 -9.28 -19.62 -32.83
CA LEU A 437 -8.15 -18.77 -33.18
C LEU A 437 -7.10 -19.50 -34.05
N GLY A 438 -7.39 -20.72 -34.51
CA GLY A 438 -6.47 -21.54 -35.31
C GLY A 438 -5.41 -22.27 -34.48
N ILE A 439 -5.43 -22.17 -33.15
CA ILE A 439 -4.46 -22.82 -32.25
C ILE A 439 -4.94 -24.25 -31.97
N ARG A 440 -4.33 -25.23 -32.65
CA ARG A 440 -4.66 -26.66 -32.53
C ARG A 440 -3.80 -27.44 -31.52
N HIS A 441 -2.72 -26.82 -31.04
CA HIS A 441 -1.77 -27.44 -30.11
C HIS A 441 -1.80 -26.72 -28.75
N PRO A 442 -2.76 -27.03 -27.86
CA PRO A 442 -2.89 -26.35 -26.57
C PRO A 442 -1.65 -26.48 -25.68
N GLY A 443 -0.83 -27.52 -25.88
CA GLY A 443 0.45 -27.69 -25.19
C GLY A 443 1.42 -26.52 -25.39
N VAL A 444 1.38 -25.83 -26.54
CA VAL A 444 2.21 -24.63 -26.77
C VAL A 444 1.80 -23.51 -25.82
N ILE A 445 0.49 -23.26 -25.68
CA ILE A 445 -0.04 -22.23 -24.78
C ILE A 445 0.21 -22.60 -23.31
N GLN A 446 0.13 -23.89 -22.96
CA GLN A 446 0.51 -24.37 -21.63
C GLN A 446 1.98 -24.11 -21.33
N LEU A 447 2.88 -24.39 -22.29
CA LEU A 447 4.30 -24.09 -22.15
C LEU A 447 4.55 -22.59 -22.02
N SER A 448 3.92 -21.76 -22.85
CA SER A 448 4.03 -20.29 -22.75
C SER A 448 3.55 -19.76 -21.40
N MET A 449 2.43 -20.28 -20.89
CA MET A 449 1.92 -19.93 -19.55
C MET A 449 2.89 -20.38 -18.46
N ALA A 450 3.42 -21.60 -18.53
CA ALA A 450 4.40 -22.11 -17.56
C ALA A 450 5.66 -21.23 -17.54
N LEU A 451 6.21 -20.90 -18.71
CA LEU A 451 7.36 -20.00 -18.82
C LEU A 451 7.06 -18.62 -18.25
N LEU A 452 5.89 -18.04 -18.55
CA LEU A 452 5.48 -16.75 -18.00
C LEU A 452 5.36 -16.79 -16.48
N PHE A 453 4.76 -17.85 -15.92
CA PHE A 453 4.56 -17.97 -14.48
C PHE A 453 5.88 -18.22 -13.74
N VAL A 454 6.77 -19.04 -14.33
CA VAL A 454 8.13 -19.23 -13.81
C VAL A 454 8.92 -17.93 -13.86
N LEU A 455 8.85 -17.17 -14.95
CA LEU A 455 9.54 -15.88 -15.07
C LEU A 455 9.00 -14.84 -14.07
N ALA A 456 7.68 -14.74 -13.94
CA ALA A 456 7.04 -13.86 -12.98
C ALA A 456 7.41 -14.23 -11.54
N GLY A 457 7.33 -15.52 -11.19
CA GLY A 457 7.73 -16.04 -9.88
C GLY A 457 9.22 -15.85 -9.61
N TRP A 458 10.08 -16.00 -10.62
CA TRP A 458 11.50 -15.73 -10.53
C TRP A 458 11.78 -14.26 -10.19
N PHE A 459 11.14 -13.32 -10.90
CA PHE A 459 11.32 -11.90 -10.58
C PHE A 459 10.82 -11.54 -9.18
N LEU A 460 9.67 -12.06 -8.75
CA LEU A 460 9.17 -11.87 -7.39
C LEU A 460 10.13 -12.43 -6.34
N ALA A 461 10.72 -13.60 -6.58
CA ALA A 461 11.72 -14.19 -5.69
C ALA A 461 13.00 -13.34 -5.62
N LEU A 462 13.48 -12.83 -6.76
CA LEU A 462 14.60 -11.89 -6.79
C LEU A 462 14.27 -10.59 -6.05
N ASP A 463 13.06 -10.06 -6.20
CA ASP A 463 12.64 -8.84 -5.51
C ASP A 463 12.55 -9.05 -3.99
N ALA A 464 12.08 -10.21 -3.53
CA ALA A 464 12.14 -10.60 -2.13
C ALA A 464 13.58 -10.72 -1.61
N ALA A 465 14.49 -11.29 -2.41
CA ALA A 465 15.91 -11.37 -2.08
C ALA A 465 16.56 -9.98 -2.00
N VAL A 466 16.25 -9.07 -2.93
CA VAL A 466 16.71 -7.67 -2.90
C VAL A 466 16.32 -7.01 -1.58
N TYR A 467 15.06 -7.11 -1.19
CA TYR A 467 14.58 -6.55 0.07
C TYR A 467 15.30 -7.17 1.28
N GLY A 468 15.36 -8.50 1.35
CA GLY A 468 15.99 -9.21 2.47
C GLY A 468 17.49 -8.96 2.61
N LEU A 469 18.20 -8.68 1.51
CA LEU A 469 19.65 -8.48 1.51
C LEU A 469 20.07 -7.01 1.65
N PHE A 470 19.27 -6.06 1.17
CA PHE A 470 19.68 -4.64 1.10
C PHE A 470 18.76 -3.68 1.86
N SER A 471 17.57 -4.11 2.26
CA SER A 471 16.64 -3.25 3.04
C SER A 471 16.42 -3.77 4.46
N ALA A 472 16.36 -5.09 4.66
CA ALA A 472 16.11 -5.71 5.96
C ALA A 472 17.12 -6.83 6.24
N ASN A 473 18.41 -6.49 6.33
CA ASN A 473 19.50 -7.47 6.34
C ASN A 473 20.10 -7.78 7.71
N ALA A 474 19.50 -7.29 8.80
CA ALA A 474 19.97 -7.52 10.17
C ALA A 474 20.07 -9.02 10.53
N TRP A 475 19.24 -9.88 9.93
CA TRP A 475 19.31 -11.34 10.12
C TRP A 475 20.64 -11.95 9.65
N LEU A 476 21.37 -11.29 8.74
CA LEU A 476 22.68 -11.74 8.30
C LEU A 476 23.74 -11.67 9.41
N ASP A 477 23.55 -10.85 10.43
CA ASP A 477 24.49 -10.77 11.56
C ASP A 477 24.55 -12.10 12.33
N GLY A 478 23.43 -12.83 12.40
CA GLY A 478 23.36 -14.15 13.01
C GLY A 478 23.94 -15.26 12.13
N LEU A 479 23.84 -15.14 10.80
CA LEU A 479 24.32 -16.17 9.87
C LEU A 479 25.78 -15.99 9.43
N ILE A 480 26.22 -14.74 9.29
CA ILE A 480 27.58 -14.37 8.90
C ILE A 480 28.08 -13.33 9.91
N PRO A 481 28.54 -13.75 11.11
CA PRO A 481 28.94 -12.82 12.17
C PRO A 481 30.12 -11.93 11.76
N ASN A 482 31.06 -12.47 10.97
CA ASN A 482 32.20 -11.73 10.47
C ASN A 482 31.76 -10.64 9.45
N ALA A 483 31.95 -9.38 9.81
CA ALA A 483 31.53 -8.23 9.00
C ALA A 483 32.16 -8.20 7.60
N ASN A 484 33.44 -8.61 7.47
CA ASN A 484 34.12 -8.63 6.18
C ASN A 484 33.55 -9.72 5.27
N ALA A 485 33.33 -10.93 5.80
CA ALA A 485 32.70 -12.01 5.05
C ALA A 485 31.29 -11.63 4.60
N ARG A 486 30.53 -10.92 5.46
CA ARG A 486 29.20 -10.41 5.14
C ARG A 486 29.23 -9.35 4.05
N ALA A 487 30.17 -8.40 4.11
CA ALA A 487 30.35 -7.40 3.06
C ALA A 487 30.71 -8.05 1.70
N VAL A 488 31.59 -9.05 1.70
CA VAL A 488 31.95 -9.82 0.49
C VAL A 488 30.74 -10.59 -0.05
N PHE A 489 29.95 -11.21 0.81
CA PHE A 489 28.71 -11.89 0.43
C PHE A 489 27.72 -10.93 -0.22
N LEU A 490 27.43 -9.80 0.43
CA LEU A 490 26.50 -8.78 -0.08
C LEU A 490 26.97 -8.19 -1.41
N MET A 491 28.28 -7.97 -1.57
CA MET A 491 28.85 -7.51 -2.85
C MET A 491 28.65 -8.54 -3.98
N LYS A 492 28.86 -9.83 -3.71
CA LYS A 492 28.60 -10.90 -4.69
C LYS A 492 27.11 -11.00 -5.02
N ALA A 493 26.25 -10.90 -4.01
CA ALA A 493 24.80 -10.92 -4.19
C ALA A 493 24.32 -9.70 -5.00
N ALA A 494 24.87 -8.51 -4.73
CA ALA A 494 24.55 -7.30 -5.48
C ALA A 494 24.86 -7.48 -6.96
N ARG A 495 26.08 -7.92 -7.31
CA ARG A 495 26.48 -8.19 -8.71
C ARG A 495 25.60 -9.20 -9.42
N PHE A 496 25.18 -10.27 -8.72
CA PHE A 496 24.23 -11.23 -9.29
C PHE A 496 22.87 -10.57 -9.57
N LEU A 497 22.36 -9.78 -8.63
CA LEU A 497 21.05 -9.13 -8.73
C LEU A 497 21.03 -7.98 -9.74
N GLU A 498 22.15 -7.26 -9.92
CA GLU A 498 22.34 -6.28 -10.99
C GLU A 498 22.11 -6.91 -12.38
N ALA A 499 22.59 -8.14 -12.59
CA ALA A 499 22.40 -8.87 -13.84
C ALA A 499 21.02 -9.55 -13.93
N ALA A 500 20.56 -10.18 -12.84
CA ALA A 500 19.35 -11.00 -12.83
C ALA A 500 18.05 -10.17 -12.71
N ARG A 501 18.13 -8.99 -12.07
CA ARG A 501 17.01 -8.07 -11.85
C ARG A 501 17.48 -6.61 -12.01
N PRO A 502 17.86 -6.17 -13.23
CA PRO A 502 18.48 -4.85 -13.45
C PRO A 502 17.60 -3.65 -13.08
N GLN A 503 16.27 -3.82 -13.04
CA GLN A 503 15.35 -2.78 -12.57
C GLN A 503 15.36 -2.60 -11.05
N ALA A 504 15.88 -3.56 -10.29
CA ALA A 504 15.95 -3.45 -8.85
C ALA A 504 17.01 -2.42 -8.45
N THR A 505 16.56 -1.34 -7.83
CA THR A 505 17.39 -0.18 -7.52
C THR A 505 18.45 -0.44 -6.45
N GLN A 506 18.12 -1.18 -5.37
CA GLN A 506 18.97 -1.27 -4.18
C GLN A 506 20.35 -1.93 -4.40
N PRO A 507 20.50 -3.01 -5.18
CA PRO A 507 21.80 -3.59 -5.49
C PRO A 507 22.78 -2.58 -6.09
N TRP A 508 22.32 -1.77 -7.05
CA TRP A 508 23.12 -0.74 -7.69
C TRP A 508 23.56 0.35 -6.69
N VAL A 509 22.64 0.83 -5.85
CA VAL A 509 22.96 1.84 -4.82
C VAL A 509 23.98 1.28 -3.83
N TYR A 510 23.81 0.03 -3.39
CA TYR A 510 24.73 -0.65 -2.50
C TYR A 510 26.14 -0.74 -3.10
N THR A 511 26.26 -1.20 -4.34
CA THR A 511 27.55 -1.32 -5.02
C THR A 511 28.21 0.05 -5.25
N GLY A 512 27.43 1.07 -5.64
CA GLY A 512 27.92 2.44 -5.78
C GLY A 512 28.47 3.01 -4.48
N ASN A 513 27.73 2.84 -3.38
CA ASN A 513 28.16 3.26 -2.05
C ASN A 513 29.41 2.51 -1.60
N ALA A 514 29.52 1.22 -1.88
CA ALA A 514 30.69 0.43 -1.51
C ALA A 514 31.97 0.90 -2.24
N TYR A 515 31.87 1.23 -3.54
CA TYR A 515 32.99 1.81 -4.28
C TYR A 515 33.39 3.18 -3.75
N LEU A 516 32.41 4.05 -3.46
CA LEU A 516 32.67 5.36 -2.90
C LEU A 516 33.32 5.29 -1.51
N ASN A 517 32.82 4.39 -0.65
CA ASN A 517 33.37 4.17 0.69
C ASN A 517 34.81 3.64 0.63
N LEU A 518 35.12 2.73 -0.29
CA LEU A 518 36.46 2.21 -0.46
C LEU A 518 37.46 3.32 -0.86
N VAL A 519 37.05 4.22 -1.76
CA VAL A 519 37.87 5.38 -2.13
C VAL A 519 38.08 6.34 -0.96
N ALA A 520 37.05 6.54 -0.13
CA ALA A 520 37.13 7.42 1.04
C ALA A 520 38.00 6.84 2.17
N GLN A 521 37.98 5.52 2.36
CA GLN A 521 38.71 4.83 3.43
C GLN A 521 40.18 4.53 3.09
N GLU A 522 40.55 4.57 1.81
CA GLU A 522 41.94 4.33 1.37
C GLU A 522 42.56 5.58 0.69
N PRO A 523 42.97 6.60 1.48
CA PRO A 523 43.57 7.82 0.94
C PRO A 523 44.83 7.57 0.10
N SER A 524 45.58 6.51 0.39
CA SER A 524 46.80 6.10 -0.32
C SER A 524 46.55 5.40 -1.66
N MET A 525 45.29 5.08 -2.00
CA MET A 525 44.96 4.39 -3.24
C MET A 525 45.45 5.18 -4.48
N PRO A 526 46.10 4.53 -5.47
CA PRO A 526 46.55 5.19 -6.69
C PRO A 526 45.41 5.93 -7.41
N THR A 527 45.68 7.14 -7.92
CA THR A 527 44.68 7.98 -8.60
C THR A 527 43.98 7.26 -9.75
N ALA A 528 44.70 6.44 -10.52
CA ALA A 528 44.12 5.64 -11.59
C ALA A 528 43.07 4.63 -11.07
N GLN A 529 43.33 3.99 -9.93
CA GLN A 529 42.38 3.05 -9.31
C GLN A 529 41.18 3.80 -8.72
N LYS A 530 41.41 4.94 -8.04
CA LYS A 530 40.33 5.80 -7.55
C LYS A 530 39.40 6.22 -8.68
N LYS A 531 39.96 6.63 -9.82
CA LYS A 531 39.19 7.02 -11.01
C LYS A 531 38.27 5.90 -11.48
N VAL A 532 38.79 4.68 -11.64
CA VAL A 532 37.99 3.51 -12.06
C VAL A 532 36.83 3.24 -11.09
N LEU A 533 37.08 3.29 -9.78
CA LEU A 533 36.03 3.05 -8.78
C LEU A 533 34.96 4.15 -8.77
N LEU A 534 35.35 5.41 -8.94
CA LEU A 534 34.42 6.54 -8.98
C LEU A 534 33.56 6.55 -10.26
N GLU A 535 34.16 6.22 -11.41
CA GLU A 535 33.42 6.04 -12.67
C GLU A 535 32.43 4.87 -12.56
N ALA A 536 32.85 3.77 -11.92
CA ALA A 536 31.98 2.65 -11.62
C ALA A 536 30.85 3.05 -10.66
N ALA A 537 31.13 3.81 -9.60
CA ALA A 537 30.11 4.30 -8.67
C ALA A 537 29.07 5.19 -9.39
N LEU A 538 29.51 6.13 -10.23
CA LEU A 538 28.62 6.94 -11.06
C LEU A 538 27.77 6.08 -12.00
N HIS A 539 28.36 5.05 -12.61
CA HIS A 539 27.61 4.11 -13.43
C HIS A 539 26.52 3.40 -12.61
N GLN A 540 26.85 2.86 -11.44
CA GLN A 540 25.86 2.18 -10.60
C GLN A 540 24.74 3.11 -10.14
N TYR A 541 25.05 4.33 -9.71
CA TYR A 541 24.01 5.30 -9.36
C TYR A 541 23.09 5.61 -10.55
N ARG A 542 23.62 5.75 -11.77
CA ARG A 542 22.80 5.96 -12.97
C ARG A 542 21.94 4.73 -13.31
N GLN A 543 22.46 3.52 -13.17
CA GLN A 543 21.66 2.29 -13.35
C GLN A 543 20.54 2.19 -12.32
N SER A 544 20.80 2.58 -11.08
CA SER A 544 19.78 2.56 -10.00
C SER A 544 18.56 3.43 -10.32
N LEU A 545 18.75 4.49 -11.11
CA LEU A 545 17.71 5.43 -11.55
C LEU A 545 16.86 4.89 -12.70
N VAL A 546 17.23 3.78 -13.35
CA VAL A 546 16.41 3.18 -14.42
C VAL A 546 15.11 2.61 -13.85
N GLY A 547 15.19 1.92 -12.71
CA GLY A 547 14.02 1.33 -12.04
C GLY A 547 13.16 2.36 -11.30
N ILE A 548 13.82 3.27 -10.57
CA ILE A 548 13.18 4.37 -9.83
C ILE A 548 13.96 5.66 -10.11
N PRO A 549 13.58 6.45 -11.12
CA PRO A 549 14.23 7.72 -11.44
C PRO A 549 14.12 8.80 -10.35
N ARG A 550 13.18 8.64 -9.42
CA ARG A 550 12.81 9.64 -8.40
C ARG A 550 13.48 9.38 -7.05
N GLN A 551 14.81 9.30 -7.04
CA GLN A 551 15.59 9.05 -5.82
C GLN A 551 16.48 10.24 -5.45
N ALA A 552 15.98 11.13 -4.59
CA ALA A 552 16.74 12.30 -4.15
C ALA A 552 18.08 11.94 -3.49
N GLY A 553 18.13 10.84 -2.72
CA GLY A 553 19.37 10.36 -2.10
C GLY A 553 20.45 9.95 -3.11
N VAL A 554 20.07 9.35 -4.24
CA VAL A 554 21.01 8.99 -5.31
C VAL A 554 21.54 10.24 -6.02
N TYR A 555 20.67 11.21 -6.30
CA TYR A 555 21.11 12.49 -6.84
C TYR A 555 22.03 13.25 -5.89
N ASN A 556 21.80 13.15 -4.58
CA ASN A 556 22.71 13.68 -3.56
C ASN A 556 24.10 13.04 -3.69
N ALA A 557 24.17 11.70 -3.73
CA ALA A 557 25.43 10.96 -3.86
C ALA A 557 26.18 11.31 -5.16
N ILE A 558 25.48 11.41 -6.29
CA ILE A 558 26.06 11.84 -7.58
C ILE A 558 26.66 13.25 -7.44
N GLY A 559 25.92 14.19 -6.85
CA GLY A 559 26.38 15.57 -6.71
C GLY A 559 27.62 15.68 -5.81
N SER A 560 27.62 15.00 -4.67
CA SER A 560 28.77 14.97 -3.75
C SER A 560 30.00 14.31 -4.40
N LEU A 561 29.81 13.26 -5.20
CA LEU A 561 30.92 12.61 -5.92
C LEU A 561 31.57 13.59 -6.92
N TYR A 562 30.76 14.31 -7.71
CA TYR A 562 31.28 15.32 -8.64
C TYR A 562 31.99 16.46 -7.93
N LEU A 563 31.45 16.97 -6.83
CA LEU A 563 32.09 18.03 -6.05
C LEU A 563 33.46 17.59 -5.52
N ASN A 564 33.52 16.40 -4.91
CA ASN A 564 34.71 15.95 -4.18
C ASN A 564 35.81 15.41 -5.10
N TYR A 565 35.43 14.77 -6.21
CA TYR A 565 36.38 14.02 -7.04
C TYR A 565 36.38 14.39 -8.53
N GLY A 566 35.45 15.26 -8.98
CA GLY A 566 35.28 15.60 -10.39
C GLY A 566 36.53 16.19 -11.02
N SER A 567 37.13 17.19 -10.37
CA SER A 567 38.36 17.82 -10.87
C SER A 567 39.63 17.07 -10.48
N SER A 568 39.71 16.61 -9.23
CA SER A 568 40.92 16.02 -8.65
C SER A 568 41.24 14.62 -9.16
N VAL A 569 40.23 13.83 -9.53
CA VAL A 569 40.39 12.41 -9.91
C VAL A 569 39.77 12.10 -11.27
N LEU A 570 38.56 12.60 -11.55
CA LEU A 570 37.86 12.29 -12.81
C LEU A 570 38.39 13.10 -14.01
N GLY A 571 39.19 14.14 -13.78
CA GLY A 571 39.79 14.95 -14.83
C GLY A 571 38.83 15.94 -15.49
N LEU A 572 37.71 16.26 -14.83
CA LEU A 572 36.82 17.32 -15.28
C LEU A 572 37.44 18.69 -14.99
N ASN A 573 37.14 19.68 -15.82
CA ASN A 573 37.42 21.06 -15.45
C ASN A 573 36.65 21.39 -14.14
N PRO A 574 37.26 22.09 -13.15
CA PRO A 574 36.58 22.52 -11.93
C PRO A 574 35.23 23.24 -12.14
N ALA A 575 35.03 23.93 -13.26
CA ALA A 575 33.72 24.50 -13.60
C ALA A 575 32.69 23.40 -13.93
N ALA A 576 33.05 22.48 -14.82
CA ALA A 576 32.18 21.36 -15.23
C ALA A 576 31.82 20.44 -14.06
N ALA A 577 32.78 20.12 -13.18
CA ALA A 577 32.52 19.32 -11.99
C ALA A 577 31.48 19.99 -11.06
N ARG A 578 31.57 21.31 -10.89
CA ARG A 578 30.60 22.08 -10.10
C ARG A 578 29.23 22.13 -10.77
N ASP A 579 29.18 22.32 -12.09
CA ASP A 579 27.92 22.37 -12.83
C ASP A 579 27.18 21.02 -12.80
N ASP A 580 27.91 19.90 -12.94
CA ASP A 580 27.35 18.54 -12.82
C ASP A 580 26.85 18.26 -11.40
N ALA A 581 27.60 18.68 -10.38
CA ALA A 581 27.17 18.56 -8.98
C ALA A 581 25.88 19.34 -8.71
N MET A 582 25.84 20.59 -9.17
CA MET A 582 24.68 21.48 -9.06
C MET A 582 23.46 20.92 -9.79
N LEU A 583 23.63 20.36 -10.98
CA LEU A 583 22.55 19.75 -11.73
C LEU A 583 21.97 18.55 -10.98
N ALA A 584 22.82 17.69 -10.43
CA ALA A 584 22.39 16.54 -9.64
C ALA A 584 21.60 16.97 -8.40
N TRP A 585 22.14 17.89 -7.59
CA TRP A 585 21.43 18.34 -6.39
C TRP A 585 20.13 19.08 -6.70
N ARG A 586 20.07 19.89 -7.78
CA ARG A 586 18.82 20.54 -8.21
C ARG A 586 17.76 19.52 -8.61
N LYS A 587 18.15 18.43 -9.29
CA LYS A 587 17.24 17.30 -9.58
C LYS A 587 16.75 16.66 -8.28
N GLY A 588 17.65 16.37 -7.34
CA GLY A 588 17.28 15.83 -6.02
C GLY A 588 16.30 16.74 -5.26
N LEU A 589 16.58 18.04 -5.20
CA LEU A 589 15.76 19.02 -4.48
C LEU A 589 14.39 19.21 -5.15
N ALA A 590 14.28 19.06 -6.47
CA ALA A 590 13.00 19.09 -7.16
C ALA A 590 12.11 17.88 -6.83
N LEU A 591 12.72 16.74 -6.48
CA LEU A 591 12.00 15.53 -6.06
C LEU A 591 11.59 15.60 -4.58
N THR A 592 12.45 16.16 -3.74
CA THR A 592 12.27 16.26 -2.28
C THR A 592 12.56 17.72 -1.85
N PRO A 593 11.62 18.65 -2.08
CA PRO A 593 11.82 20.08 -1.78
C PRO A 593 12.10 20.40 -0.30
N GLU A 594 11.75 19.48 0.59
CA GLU A 594 11.98 19.49 2.03
C GLU A 594 13.42 19.08 2.43
N SER A 595 14.25 18.62 1.49
CA SER A 595 15.63 18.23 1.81
C SER A 595 16.50 19.42 2.20
N VAL A 596 16.83 19.49 3.49
CA VAL A 596 17.76 20.51 4.02
C VAL A 596 19.15 20.31 3.45
N ASN A 597 19.64 19.07 3.41
CA ASN A 597 20.99 18.77 2.92
C ASN A 597 21.23 19.26 1.49
N LEU A 598 20.35 18.89 0.56
CA LEU A 598 20.46 19.30 -0.85
C LEU A 598 20.40 20.83 -0.99
N ARG A 599 19.56 21.49 -0.17
CA ARG A 599 19.46 22.94 -0.16
C ARG A 599 20.73 23.61 0.36
N SER A 600 21.34 23.07 1.41
CA SER A 600 22.61 23.55 1.96
C SER A 600 23.77 23.43 0.97
N GLU A 601 23.86 22.31 0.26
CA GLU A 601 24.88 22.10 -0.79
C GLU A 601 24.73 23.11 -1.93
N ILE A 602 23.49 23.33 -2.40
CA ILE A 602 23.18 24.32 -3.42
C ILE A 602 23.49 25.74 -2.95
N ALA A 603 23.12 26.10 -1.71
CA ALA A 603 23.40 27.41 -1.14
C ALA A 603 24.91 27.69 -1.13
N THR A 604 25.69 26.69 -0.71
CA THR A 604 27.14 26.77 -0.63
C THR A 604 27.77 26.99 -2.00
N GLN A 605 27.43 26.15 -2.99
CA GLN A 605 28.09 26.21 -4.29
C GLN A 605 27.59 27.35 -5.19
N ALA A 606 26.29 27.67 -5.16
CA ALA A 606 25.71 28.68 -6.04
C ALA A 606 25.88 30.10 -5.53
N PHE A 607 25.98 30.29 -4.21
CA PHE A 607 25.95 31.62 -3.59
C PHE A 607 27.18 31.88 -2.71
N PHE A 608 27.38 31.10 -1.65
CA PHE A 608 28.43 31.39 -0.65
C PHE A 608 29.85 31.36 -1.25
N ASN A 609 30.17 30.35 -2.05
CA ASN A 609 31.48 30.23 -2.72
C ASN A 609 31.72 31.32 -3.79
N ARG A 610 30.68 32.07 -4.16
CA ARG A 610 30.76 33.21 -5.09
C ARG A 610 30.72 34.56 -4.39
N GLY A 611 30.70 34.57 -3.06
CA GLY A 611 30.59 35.79 -2.24
C GLY A 611 29.18 36.37 -2.11
N ASP A 612 28.16 35.73 -2.69
CA ASP A 612 26.76 36.17 -2.57
C ASP A 612 26.12 35.60 -1.29
N VAL A 613 26.56 36.09 -0.13
CA VAL A 613 26.06 35.61 1.17
C VAL A 613 24.57 35.91 1.34
N ALA A 614 24.13 37.10 0.95
CA ALA A 614 22.74 37.51 1.06
C ALA A 614 21.81 36.64 0.20
N GLY A 615 22.18 36.35 -1.06
CA GLY A 615 21.42 35.47 -1.93
C GLY A 615 21.34 34.04 -1.41
N GLY A 616 22.43 33.53 -0.82
CA GLY A 616 22.45 32.19 -0.22
C GLY A 616 21.54 32.07 1.01
N ILE A 617 21.56 33.06 1.91
CA ILE A 617 20.65 33.11 3.07
C ILE A 617 19.19 33.23 2.60
N ALA A 618 18.91 34.09 1.60
CA ALA A 618 17.57 34.22 1.03
C ALA A 618 17.07 32.91 0.41
N PHE A 619 17.94 32.16 -0.29
CA PHE A 619 17.61 30.85 -0.86
C PHE A 619 17.30 29.79 0.22
N LEU A 620 18.05 29.79 1.33
CA LEU A 620 17.78 28.92 2.49
C LEU A 620 16.45 29.28 3.14
N GLN A 621 16.20 30.57 3.41
CA GLN A 621 14.95 31.07 4.00
C GLN A 621 13.74 30.76 3.12
N ALA A 622 13.87 30.78 1.80
CA ALA A 622 12.80 30.35 0.89
C ALA A 622 12.41 28.88 1.10
N GLY A 623 13.32 28.05 1.65
CA GLY A 623 13.06 26.68 2.07
C GLY A 623 12.09 26.56 3.24
N LEU A 624 12.04 27.53 4.15
CA LEU A 624 11.14 27.52 5.32
C LEU A 624 9.65 27.61 4.95
N LYS A 625 9.35 28.01 3.70
CA LYS A 625 8.01 27.99 3.11
C LYS A 625 7.55 26.59 2.67
N ARG A 626 8.44 25.59 2.66
CA ARG A 626 8.14 24.20 2.31
C ARG A 626 7.56 23.44 3.52
N PRO A 627 6.82 22.34 3.30
CA PRO A 627 6.30 21.48 4.36
C PRO A 627 7.44 20.70 5.05
N LEU A 628 8.20 21.40 5.89
CA LEU A 628 9.26 20.82 6.71
C LEU A 628 8.67 20.32 8.03
N PHE A 629 8.91 19.04 8.33
CA PHE A 629 8.66 18.49 9.65
C PHE A 629 9.46 19.25 10.73
N PRO A 630 9.05 19.17 12.01
CA PRO A 630 9.69 19.84 13.15
C PRO A 630 11.24 19.82 13.12
N GLU A 631 11.83 18.62 13.06
CA GLU A 631 13.29 18.46 13.07
C GLU A 631 13.98 18.98 11.79
N PRO A 632 13.56 18.63 10.55
CA PRO A 632 14.09 19.26 9.34
C PRO A 632 13.95 20.79 9.30
N ARG A 633 12.88 21.36 9.87
CA ARG A 633 12.70 22.81 9.99
C ARG A 633 13.77 23.41 10.91
N ALA A 634 13.91 22.85 12.11
CA ALA A 634 14.90 23.30 13.07
C ALA A 634 16.34 23.18 12.51
N LEU A 635 16.62 22.11 11.77
CA LEU A 635 17.90 21.94 11.06
C LEU A 635 18.13 23.03 10.00
N LEU A 636 17.11 23.39 9.21
CA LEU A 636 17.25 24.46 8.22
C LEU A 636 17.44 25.83 8.89
N GLU A 637 16.72 26.11 9.97
CA GLU A 637 16.87 27.33 10.77
C GLU A 637 18.27 27.41 11.39
N TRP A 638 18.80 26.29 11.88
CA TRP A 638 20.18 26.18 12.36
C TRP A 638 21.19 26.49 11.26
N VAL A 639 21.00 25.96 10.05
CA VAL A 639 21.88 26.26 8.90
C VAL A 639 21.82 27.76 8.54
N ILE A 640 20.63 28.36 8.54
CA ILE A 640 20.44 29.79 8.28
C ILE A 640 21.17 30.63 9.33
N ALA A 641 20.97 30.35 10.62
CA ALA A 641 21.61 31.07 11.71
C ALA A 641 23.14 30.96 11.65
N ARG A 642 23.65 29.75 11.39
CA ARG A 642 25.08 29.55 11.20
C ARG A 642 25.65 30.37 10.05
N SER A 643 24.92 30.45 8.92
CA SER A 643 25.32 31.29 7.78
C SER A 643 25.27 32.78 8.10
N GLN A 644 24.25 33.25 8.84
CA GLN A 644 24.16 34.65 9.29
C GLN A 644 25.35 35.03 10.18
N TRP A 645 25.69 34.18 11.15
CA TRP A 645 26.78 34.46 12.06
C TRP A 645 28.16 34.38 11.39
N LEU A 646 28.46 33.26 10.73
CA LEU A 646 29.81 32.98 10.24
C LEU A 646 30.13 33.64 8.89
N LEU A 647 29.14 33.82 8.02
CA LEU A 647 29.35 34.36 6.66
C LEU A 647 28.86 35.81 6.51
N ALA A 648 27.73 36.16 7.13
CA ALA A 648 27.22 37.53 7.09
C ALA A 648 27.73 38.42 8.24
N HIS A 649 28.43 37.82 9.22
CA HIS A 649 28.90 38.50 10.43
C HIS A 649 27.79 39.24 11.19
N ASP A 650 26.58 38.67 11.20
CA ASP A 650 25.40 39.20 11.87
C ASP A 650 24.94 38.26 13.00
N PRO A 651 25.59 38.32 14.18
CA PRO A 651 25.23 37.48 15.33
C PRO A 651 23.80 37.75 15.81
N LYS A 652 23.32 39.00 15.74
CA LYS A 652 21.96 39.35 16.18
C LYS A 652 20.88 38.70 15.33
N ALA A 653 21.07 38.65 14.01
CA ALA A 653 20.15 37.92 13.13
C ALA A 653 20.17 36.42 13.43
N ALA A 654 21.35 35.85 13.65
CA ALA A 654 21.51 34.44 14.01
C ALA A 654 20.81 34.10 15.34
N GLU A 655 21.04 34.89 16.39
CA GLU A 655 20.36 34.71 17.69
C GLU A 655 18.84 34.76 17.54
N LYS A 656 18.32 35.75 16.80
CA LYS A 656 16.88 35.87 16.55
C LYS A 656 16.31 34.61 15.87
N THR A 657 17.01 34.06 14.89
CA THR A 657 16.60 32.83 14.21
C THR A 657 16.65 31.62 15.15
N LEU A 658 17.69 31.49 15.97
CA LEU A 658 17.82 30.36 16.91
C LEU A 658 16.81 30.41 18.05
N ILE A 659 16.51 31.61 18.58
CA ILE A 659 15.48 31.78 19.61
C ILE A 659 14.11 31.35 19.05
N ALA A 660 13.74 31.83 17.86
CA ALA A 660 12.48 31.42 17.23
C ALA A 660 12.43 29.90 16.94
N SER A 661 13.56 29.29 16.55
CA SER A 661 13.68 27.84 16.37
C SER A 661 13.47 27.09 17.69
N LEU A 662 14.08 27.52 18.79
CA LEU A 662 13.91 26.91 20.12
C LEU A 662 12.49 27.06 20.67
N GLU A 663 11.83 28.18 20.40
CA GLU A 663 10.42 28.38 20.77
C GLU A 663 9.51 27.37 20.05
N ALA A 664 9.82 27.03 18.80
CA ALA A 664 9.04 26.09 18.00
C ALA A 664 9.44 24.62 18.24
N ASN A 665 10.73 24.35 18.49
CA ASN A 665 11.33 23.01 18.59
C ASN A 665 12.41 22.98 19.69
N PRO A 666 12.02 22.97 20.98
CA PRO A 666 12.96 23.06 22.09
C PRO A 666 13.92 21.87 22.19
N ASP A 667 13.52 20.71 21.66
CA ASP A 667 14.26 19.45 21.78
C ASP A 667 15.41 19.30 20.75
N PHE A 668 15.54 20.23 19.79
CA PHE A 668 16.60 20.17 18.79
C PHE A 668 17.92 20.74 19.34
N GLY A 669 18.68 19.89 20.03
CA GLY A 669 19.94 20.19 20.74
C GLY A 669 20.94 21.10 20.00
N PRO A 670 21.23 20.91 18.70
CA PRO A 670 22.20 21.74 17.98
C PRO A 670 21.88 23.24 17.98
N THR A 671 20.61 23.63 18.10
CA THR A 671 20.19 25.04 18.14
C THR A 671 20.64 25.72 19.42
N LEU A 672 20.50 25.04 20.55
CA LEU A 672 20.94 25.56 21.85
C LEU A 672 22.46 25.64 21.93
N GLU A 673 23.17 24.66 21.39
CA GLU A 673 24.63 24.65 21.32
C GLU A 673 25.16 25.86 20.54
N LEU A 674 24.65 26.08 19.32
CA LEU A 674 25.07 27.21 18.50
C LEU A 674 24.72 28.56 19.12
N LEU A 675 23.56 28.68 19.78
CA LEU A 675 23.18 29.91 20.47
C LEU A 675 24.15 30.23 21.62
N ARG A 676 24.56 29.21 22.40
CA ARG A 676 25.54 29.38 23.48
C ARG A 676 26.91 29.80 22.93
N GLU A 677 27.33 29.23 21.80
CA GLU A 677 28.57 29.61 21.13
C GLU A 677 28.57 31.09 20.71
N ILE A 678 27.48 31.56 20.09
CA ILE A 678 27.32 32.96 19.65
C ILE A 678 27.37 33.89 20.86
N VAL A 679 26.57 33.64 21.90
CA VAL A 679 26.53 34.47 23.12
C VAL A 679 27.89 34.51 23.82
N HIS A 680 28.62 33.40 23.85
CA HIS A 680 29.96 33.35 24.44
C HIS A 680 30.97 34.16 23.63
N ALA A 681 30.92 34.06 22.29
CA ALA A 681 31.76 34.84 21.39
C ALA A 681 31.49 36.36 21.50
N GLU A 682 30.23 36.77 21.63
CA GLU A 682 29.87 38.18 21.85
C GLU A 682 30.35 38.71 23.20
N LYS A 683 30.28 37.91 24.27
CA LYS A 683 30.80 38.31 25.59
C LYS A 683 32.32 38.45 25.62
N THR A 684 33.03 37.55 24.96
CA THR A 684 34.51 37.58 24.88
C THR A 684 35.02 38.73 24.01
N THR A 685 34.28 39.11 22.96
CA THR A 685 34.61 40.29 22.12
C THR A 685 34.20 41.62 22.77
N ALA A 686 33.17 41.65 23.61
CA ALA A 686 32.73 42.85 24.34
C ALA A 686 33.55 43.18 25.60
N THR A 687 34.51 42.33 25.98
CA THR A 687 35.40 42.58 27.12
C THR A 687 36.75 43.08 26.58
N PRO A 688 37.07 44.40 26.64
CA PRO A 688 38.40 44.84 26.25
C PRO A 688 39.40 44.24 27.23
N ALA A 689 40.48 43.65 26.71
CA ALA A 689 41.63 43.28 27.53
C ALA A 689 42.07 44.53 28.29
N LYS A 690 41.87 44.54 29.61
CA LYS A 690 42.54 45.49 30.49
C LYS A 690 44.02 45.18 30.40
N SER A 691 44.74 45.93 29.56
CA SER A 691 46.20 46.06 29.64
C SER A 691 46.58 46.73 30.95
#